data_AF-A0A6H9HNE8-F1
#
_entry.id   AF-A0A6H9HNE8-F1
#
_cell.length_a   1.000
_cell.length_b   1.000
_cell.length_c   1.000
_cell.angle_alpha   90.00
_cell.angle_beta   90.00
_cell.angle_gamma   90.00
#
_symmetry.space_group_name_H-M   'P 1'
#
loop_
_entity.id
_entity.type
_entity.pdbx_description
1 polymer ?
#
loop_
_entity_poly.entity_id
_entity_poly.type
_entity_poly.pdbx_seq_one_letter_code
_entity_poly.pdbx_strand_id
1 'polypeptide(L)'
;MKDISVIIVNYNVKDPVDNCIASVYKANTSQNFNLEIFLVDNNSVDGSPSHIRNKYPDVNVIELKENVGFSRANNVALKQATGKYILILNPDTLLEENTFIKLINFIDKHPDTGAISSKLIKQDGSLDAACKRSFPTPSAAIPRMLGLSRLFPKSKIFSKYNLTYLDENLTHKVDAICGAFMFIPKVVFDKVGLFDEDYFMYGEDLDLCFRIKKAGYEIYYYPEVTTIHLKGESTKKTNLSYVNNFYGAMNIFVKKNFTGSSRFLSFILRLGIFYRSFFSYLVRIIFNLLNPLVDAVLIFSGLIISVKLRFEMFPNEPYLFIISVYTLIWVLLLAVFGAYTRKNKLSLKAVFIGVFSGFFVNSSVTYFFKEYAFSREVVLTSTAIALLTLTFWRSILLIYNFVKYRNITLKSVNLLVVGSSKFHQNIEDKLSSVYNVFLFDEISNRKDTQSLKEIIIFNNIDEVVFTDNSFSNSDILSTIWEFKNRGVSFKVLPSGKELILSKLQSNIDELSFIEIEYNINNKFNIFLKRFFDILISLLMLIFVYPFIWVYNRLIRNNLSRHTSKLLSLPEVFFGKYSFVGMPMWFETKGREYFGKKGLTGFIQIYYHEGMTHEEMTEYNIFYAKNQTLLLDIEIILKTIFSLFRRKARNGKHNS
;
A
#
# COMPACT_ATOMS: atom_id res chain seq x y z
N MET A 1 38.06 -12.42 6.01
CA MET A 1 36.87 -12.93 5.29
C MET A 1 35.70 -12.86 6.26
N LYS A 2 34.53 -12.40 5.83
CA LYS A 2 33.34 -12.32 6.70
C LYS A 2 32.69 -13.71 6.83
N ASP A 3 32.00 -13.97 7.93
CA ASP A 3 31.29 -15.23 8.11
C ASP A 3 29.96 -15.19 7.35
N ILE A 4 29.21 -14.10 7.50
CA ILE A 4 27.86 -13.95 6.97
C ILE A 4 27.69 -12.57 6.33
N SER A 5 27.16 -12.55 5.11
CA SER A 5 26.67 -11.35 4.44
C SER A 5 25.16 -11.28 4.52
N VAL A 6 24.61 -10.24 5.12
CA VAL A 6 23.17 -9.99 5.14
C VAL A 6 22.85 -8.94 4.08
N ILE A 7 21.99 -9.27 3.13
CA ILE A 7 21.59 -8.39 2.03
C ILE A 7 20.12 -8.08 2.17
N ILE A 8 19.82 -6.79 2.33
CA ILE A 8 18.47 -6.27 2.53
C ILE A 8 18.17 -5.27 1.43
N VAL A 9 17.18 -5.55 0.59
CA VAL A 9 16.66 -4.60 -0.41
C VAL A 9 15.51 -3.82 0.20
N ASN A 10 15.62 -2.49 0.22
CA ASN A 10 14.66 -1.61 0.85
C ASN A 10 13.96 -0.69 -0.16
N TYR A 11 12.65 -0.48 0.03
CA TYR A 11 11.86 0.47 -0.75
C TYR A 11 10.72 1.07 0.10
N ASN A 12 10.88 2.31 0.54
CA ASN A 12 9.90 3.08 1.31
C ASN A 12 9.38 2.41 2.60
N VAL A 13 10.24 1.68 3.32
CA VAL A 13 9.90 1.00 4.57
C VAL A 13 10.93 1.28 5.69
N LYS A 14 11.13 2.56 6.02
CA LYS A 14 12.08 3.04 7.05
C LYS A 14 12.01 2.32 8.40
N ASP A 15 10.83 2.08 8.97
CA ASP A 15 10.75 1.45 10.30
C ASP A 15 10.86 -0.07 10.27
N PRO A 16 10.18 -0.77 9.34
CA PRO A 16 10.40 -2.20 9.20
C PRO A 16 11.88 -2.53 9.01
N VAL A 17 12.59 -1.78 8.15
CA VAL A 17 14.02 -2.07 7.89
C VAL A 17 14.91 -1.78 9.09
N ASP A 18 14.59 -0.78 9.89
CA ASP A 18 15.27 -0.49 11.16
C ASP A 18 15.14 -1.68 12.14
N ASN A 19 13.92 -2.19 12.31
CA ASN A 19 13.65 -3.35 13.16
C ASN A 19 14.31 -4.63 12.61
N CYS A 20 14.32 -4.80 11.29
CA CYS A 20 14.97 -5.92 10.63
C CYS A 20 16.48 -5.93 10.94
N ILE A 21 17.17 -4.81 10.72
CA ILE A 21 18.60 -4.67 11.04
C ILE A 21 18.87 -4.88 12.53
N ALA A 22 18.04 -4.32 13.41
CA ALA A 22 18.15 -4.56 14.85
C ALA A 22 18.04 -6.06 15.20
N SER A 23 17.10 -6.78 14.56
CA SER A 23 16.93 -8.23 14.76
C SER A 23 18.10 -9.05 14.22
N VAL A 24 18.75 -8.60 13.14
CA VAL A 24 19.97 -9.22 12.60
C VAL A 24 21.11 -9.15 13.61
N TYR A 25 21.31 -7.99 14.27
CA TYR A 25 22.30 -7.90 15.34
C TYR A 25 21.95 -8.80 16.53
N LYS A 26 20.68 -8.85 16.96
CA LYS A 26 20.22 -9.76 18.04
C LYS A 26 20.44 -11.24 17.69
N ALA A 27 20.24 -11.63 16.42
CA ALA A 27 20.48 -12.98 15.94
C ALA A 27 21.95 -13.43 16.06
N ASN A 28 22.88 -12.47 16.20
CA ASN A 28 24.33 -12.70 16.32
C ASN A 28 24.86 -12.62 17.75
N THR A 29 24.01 -12.39 18.76
CA THR A 29 24.50 -12.10 20.13
C THR A 29 25.20 -13.30 20.78
N SER A 30 24.73 -14.53 20.52
CA SER A 30 25.25 -15.73 21.20
C SER A 30 26.56 -16.27 20.63
N GLN A 31 26.87 -15.90 19.38
CA GLN A 31 28.06 -16.30 18.64
C GLN A 31 28.48 -15.08 17.85
N ASN A 32 29.63 -14.49 18.18
CA ASN A 32 30.08 -13.23 17.61
C ASN A 32 30.64 -13.44 16.18
N PHE A 33 29.81 -13.92 15.25
CA PHE A 33 30.19 -14.08 13.85
C PHE A 33 30.51 -12.73 13.25
N ASN A 34 31.50 -12.70 12.37
CA ASN A 34 31.92 -11.50 11.68
C ASN A 34 30.93 -11.17 10.55
N LEU A 35 29.96 -10.32 10.86
CA LEU A 35 28.91 -9.91 9.94
C LEU A 35 29.37 -8.81 8.98
N GLU A 36 28.82 -8.83 7.77
CA GLU A 36 28.70 -7.67 6.89
C GLU A 36 27.23 -7.50 6.50
N ILE A 37 26.71 -6.28 6.59
CA ILE A 37 25.30 -5.99 6.30
C ILE A 37 25.26 -4.97 5.17
N PHE A 38 24.51 -5.28 4.12
CA PHE A 38 24.25 -4.40 3.00
C PHE A 38 22.78 -4.00 2.99
N LEU A 39 22.53 -2.69 2.99
CA LEU A 39 21.22 -2.12 2.73
C LEU A 39 21.23 -1.52 1.32
N VAL A 40 20.56 -2.17 0.37
CA VAL A 40 20.38 -1.64 -0.98
C VAL A 40 19.05 -0.91 -1.04
N ASP A 41 19.10 0.42 -1.13
CA ASP A 41 17.92 1.26 -1.24
C ASP A 41 17.50 1.46 -2.69
N ASN A 42 16.28 1.01 -3.03
CA ASN A 42 15.70 1.09 -4.38
C ASN A 42 15.04 2.45 -4.65
N ASN A 43 15.72 3.55 -4.34
CA ASN A 43 15.24 4.93 -4.50
C ASN A 43 14.03 5.26 -3.60
N SER A 44 14.20 5.09 -2.28
CA SER A 44 13.20 5.43 -1.27
C SER A 44 13.12 6.94 -1.02
N VAL A 45 11.92 7.43 -0.73
CA VAL A 45 11.62 8.85 -0.46
C VAL A 45 11.19 9.13 0.98
N ASP A 46 11.19 8.11 1.83
CA ASP A 46 10.81 8.15 3.25
C ASP A 46 11.97 8.48 4.21
N GLY A 47 13.19 8.63 3.67
CA GLY A 47 14.40 8.91 4.45
C GLY A 47 14.99 7.69 5.14
N SER A 48 14.64 6.47 4.73
CA SER A 48 15.25 5.23 5.23
C SER A 48 16.78 5.19 5.10
N PRO A 49 17.43 5.62 3.99
CA PRO A 49 18.88 5.44 3.85
C PRO A 49 19.66 6.28 4.85
N SER A 50 19.28 7.56 4.99
CA SER A 50 19.89 8.48 5.95
C SER A 50 19.70 8.03 7.39
N HIS A 51 18.51 7.51 7.73
CA HIS A 51 18.22 6.97 9.06
C HIS A 51 19.16 5.81 9.41
N ILE A 52 19.27 4.83 8.52
CA ILE A 52 20.10 3.64 8.76
C ILE A 52 21.59 4.01 8.80
N ARG A 53 22.06 4.89 7.92
CA ARG A 53 23.46 5.36 7.92
C ARG A 53 23.86 6.01 9.25
N ASN A 54 22.94 6.79 9.84
CA ASN A 54 23.21 7.46 11.11
C ASN A 54 23.14 6.50 12.31
N LYS A 55 22.18 5.56 12.30
CA LYS A 55 21.94 4.67 13.44
C LYS A 55 22.87 3.44 13.45
N TYR A 56 23.26 2.95 12.27
CA TYR A 56 24.09 1.75 12.09
C TYR A 56 25.28 2.06 11.16
N PRO A 57 26.36 2.69 11.68
CA PRO A 57 27.50 3.09 10.87
C PRO A 57 28.21 1.93 10.14
N ASP A 58 28.13 0.71 10.68
CA ASP A 58 28.74 -0.50 10.11
C ASP A 58 27.92 -1.13 8.97
N VAL A 59 26.72 -0.59 8.67
CA VAL A 59 25.88 -1.06 7.56
C VAL A 59 26.28 -0.36 6.28
N ASN A 60 26.57 -1.16 5.24
CA ASN A 60 26.89 -0.66 3.90
C ASN A 60 25.60 -0.23 3.19
N VAL A 61 25.26 1.06 3.27
CA VAL A 61 24.07 1.63 2.61
C VAL A 61 24.39 2.03 1.17
N ILE A 62 23.75 1.36 0.21
CA ILE A 62 23.89 1.58 -1.23
C ILE A 62 22.58 2.19 -1.75
N GLU A 63 22.61 3.46 -2.17
CA GLU A 63 21.44 4.16 -2.71
C GLU A 63 21.42 4.08 -4.24
N LEU A 64 20.38 3.45 -4.79
CA LEU A 64 20.16 3.39 -6.23
C LEU A 64 19.38 4.60 -6.73
N LYS A 65 19.66 5.01 -7.97
CA LYS A 65 19.02 6.18 -8.60
C LYS A 65 17.56 5.93 -9.01
N GLU A 66 17.18 4.67 -9.17
CA GLU A 66 15.84 4.25 -9.57
C GLU A 66 15.49 2.91 -8.93
N ASN A 67 14.20 2.55 -8.93
CA ASN A 67 13.77 1.24 -8.48
C ASN A 67 14.02 0.19 -9.57
N VAL A 68 15.12 -0.55 -9.44
CA VAL A 68 15.55 -1.58 -10.39
C VAL A 68 14.92 -2.96 -10.14
N GLY A 69 14.03 -3.07 -9.14
CA GLY A 69 13.44 -4.35 -8.73
C GLY A 69 14.31 -5.14 -7.75
N PHE A 70 13.83 -6.30 -7.34
CA PHE A 70 14.45 -7.14 -6.30
C PHE A 70 15.73 -7.82 -6.81
N SER A 71 15.70 -8.41 -8.00
CA SER A 71 16.84 -9.17 -8.55
C SER A 71 18.09 -8.31 -8.74
N ARG A 72 17.96 -7.21 -9.50
CA ARG A 72 19.07 -6.28 -9.78
C ARG A 72 19.61 -5.65 -8.52
N ALA A 73 18.74 -5.25 -7.59
CA ALA A 73 19.15 -4.65 -6.33
C ALA A 73 19.97 -5.62 -5.46
N ASN A 74 19.50 -6.86 -5.30
CA ASN A 74 20.28 -7.89 -4.59
C ASN A 74 21.63 -8.12 -5.26
N ASN A 75 21.68 -8.18 -6.60
CA ASN A 75 22.91 -8.38 -7.33
C ASN A 75 23.96 -7.28 -7.11
N VAL A 76 23.55 -6.04 -6.86
CA VAL A 76 24.48 -4.93 -6.55
C VAL A 76 25.27 -5.21 -5.27
N ALA A 77 24.60 -5.71 -4.22
CA ALA A 77 25.25 -6.11 -2.98
C ALA A 77 25.97 -7.45 -3.10
N LEU A 78 25.39 -8.45 -3.76
CA LEU A 78 26.00 -9.77 -3.94
C LEU A 78 27.38 -9.70 -4.62
N LYS A 79 27.56 -8.77 -5.57
CA LYS A 79 28.85 -8.56 -6.24
C LYS A 79 29.95 -8.03 -5.28
N GLN A 80 29.55 -7.43 -4.16
CA GLN A 80 30.46 -6.86 -3.15
C GLN A 80 30.59 -7.75 -1.91
N ALA A 81 29.63 -8.65 -1.68
CA ALA A 81 29.56 -9.51 -0.52
C ALA A 81 30.75 -10.50 -0.46
N THR A 82 31.41 -10.58 0.69
CA THR A 82 32.58 -11.41 0.98
C THR A 82 32.33 -12.54 1.98
N GLY A 83 31.12 -12.62 2.54
CA GLY A 83 30.73 -13.62 3.54
C GLY A 83 30.76 -15.05 3.02
N LYS A 84 31.13 -16.02 3.88
CA LYS A 84 31.06 -17.45 3.58
C LYS A 84 29.62 -17.91 3.31
N TYR A 85 28.66 -17.33 4.03
CA TYR A 85 27.23 -17.52 3.83
C TYR A 85 26.55 -16.20 3.50
N ILE A 86 25.54 -16.26 2.65
CA ILE A 86 24.74 -15.10 2.25
C ILE A 86 23.32 -15.29 2.78
N LEU A 87 22.80 -14.30 3.51
CA LEU A 87 21.41 -14.19 3.88
C LEU A 87 20.74 -13.11 3.03
N ILE A 88 19.85 -13.53 2.12
CA ILE A 88 18.90 -12.63 1.47
C ILE A 88 17.72 -12.45 2.41
N LEU A 89 17.41 -11.21 2.77
CA LEU A 89 16.42 -10.89 3.79
C LEU A 89 15.54 -9.73 3.35
N ASN A 90 14.23 -9.91 3.51
CA ASN A 90 13.29 -8.82 3.29
C ASN A 90 13.38 -7.77 4.43
N PRO A 91 13.14 -6.49 4.14
CA PRO A 91 13.24 -5.41 5.13
C PRO A 91 12.12 -5.46 6.18
N ASP A 92 11.04 -6.21 5.94
CA ASP A 92 9.90 -6.36 6.84
C ASP A 92 9.92 -7.70 7.60
N THR A 93 11.12 -8.14 7.97
CA THR A 93 11.32 -9.40 8.71
C THR A 93 12.00 -9.20 10.06
N LEU A 94 11.70 -10.08 11.01
CA LEU A 94 12.33 -10.11 12.34
C LEU A 94 12.89 -11.49 12.61
N LEU A 95 14.20 -11.55 12.87
CA LEU A 95 14.91 -12.78 13.20
C LEU A 95 14.81 -13.11 14.69
N GLU A 96 14.75 -14.41 14.99
CA GLU A 96 14.94 -14.97 16.33
C GLU A 96 16.43 -14.91 16.73
N GLU A 97 16.71 -14.80 18.02
CA GLU A 97 18.05 -15.03 18.56
C GLU A 97 18.58 -16.41 18.13
N ASN A 98 19.91 -16.55 18.01
CA ASN A 98 20.58 -17.79 17.59
C ASN A 98 20.27 -18.27 16.16
N THR A 99 19.59 -17.47 15.33
CA THR A 99 19.27 -17.85 13.94
C THR A 99 20.52 -18.32 13.18
N PHE A 100 21.62 -17.58 13.26
CA PHE A 100 22.83 -17.88 12.50
C PHE A 100 23.52 -19.19 12.91
N ILE A 101 23.67 -19.43 14.21
CA ILE A 101 24.32 -20.66 14.70
C ILE A 101 23.49 -21.90 14.36
N LYS A 102 22.15 -21.82 14.48
CA LYS A 102 21.25 -22.92 14.07
C LYS A 102 21.41 -23.26 12.59
N LEU A 103 21.45 -22.25 11.72
CA LEU A 103 21.63 -22.43 10.28
C LEU A 103 22.99 -23.02 9.91
N ILE A 104 24.07 -22.50 10.50
CA ILE A 104 25.43 -23.00 10.22
C ILE A 104 25.57 -24.44 10.68
N ASN A 105 25.12 -24.77 11.89
CA ASN A 105 25.12 -26.15 12.41
C ASN A 105 24.30 -27.10 11.51
N PHE A 106 23.22 -26.62 10.90
CA PHE A 106 22.44 -27.40 9.95
C PHE A 106 23.25 -27.68 8.67
N ILE A 107 23.91 -26.67 8.09
CA ILE A 107 24.72 -26.83 6.88
C ILE A 107 25.90 -27.79 7.13
N ASP A 108 26.55 -27.70 8.28
CA ASP A 108 27.68 -28.57 8.63
C ASP A 108 27.26 -30.05 8.68
N LYS A 109 26.01 -30.33 9.07
CA LYS A 109 25.42 -31.69 9.05
C LYS A 109 24.87 -32.09 7.68
N HIS A 110 24.60 -31.13 6.80
CA HIS A 110 23.97 -31.32 5.49
C HIS A 110 24.76 -30.59 4.39
N PRO A 111 25.94 -31.12 3.99
CA PRO A 111 26.82 -30.45 3.02
C PRO A 111 26.24 -30.37 1.60
N ASP A 112 25.14 -31.08 1.31
CA ASP A 112 24.36 -30.96 0.07
C ASP A 112 23.47 -29.70 0.04
N THR A 113 23.46 -28.89 1.10
CA THR A 113 22.62 -27.70 1.22
C THR A 113 23.01 -26.62 0.20
N GLY A 114 22.06 -26.32 -0.68
CA GLY A 114 22.09 -25.19 -1.61
C GLY A 114 21.44 -23.93 -1.06
N ALA A 115 20.32 -24.06 -0.35
CA ALA A 115 19.62 -22.95 0.28
C ALA A 115 18.72 -23.42 1.44
N ILE A 116 18.50 -22.55 2.42
CA ILE A 116 17.61 -22.79 3.57
C ILE A 116 16.60 -21.65 3.69
N SER A 117 15.33 -22.00 3.88
CA SER A 117 14.29 -21.09 4.39
C SER A 117 14.00 -21.39 5.85
N SER A 118 13.77 -20.33 6.63
CA SER A 118 13.19 -20.44 7.97
C SER A 118 11.68 -20.70 7.90
N LYS A 119 11.09 -20.98 9.06
CA LYS A 119 9.64 -20.94 9.27
C LYS A 119 9.18 -19.49 9.31
N LEU A 120 8.61 -19.04 8.19
CA LEU A 120 8.07 -17.69 8.06
C LEU A 120 6.67 -17.61 8.68
N ILE A 121 6.52 -16.77 9.71
CA ILE A 121 5.25 -16.55 10.41
C ILE A 121 4.77 -15.13 10.15
N LYS A 122 3.49 -14.98 9.81
CA LYS A 122 2.84 -13.66 9.63
C LYS A 122 2.48 -13.05 10.99
N GLN A 123 2.11 -11.77 11.01
CA GLN A 123 1.66 -11.07 12.22
C GLN A 123 0.48 -11.77 12.93
N ASP A 124 -0.38 -12.46 12.19
CA ASP A 124 -1.51 -13.24 12.72
C ASP A 124 -1.11 -14.63 13.27
N GLY A 125 0.19 -14.93 13.35
CA GLY A 125 0.72 -16.23 13.78
C GLY A 125 0.60 -17.34 12.72
N SER A 126 -0.03 -17.07 11.56
CA SER A 126 -0.17 -18.07 10.50
C SER A 126 1.10 -18.21 9.66
N LEU A 127 1.34 -19.42 9.15
CA LEU A 127 2.49 -19.69 8.27
C LEU A 127 2.37 -18.90 6.96
N ASP A 128 3.47 -18.26 6.54
CA ASP A 128 3.61 -17.77 5.18
C ASP A 128 3.96 -18.93 4.25
N ALA A 129 2.93 -19.48 3.59
CA ALA A 129 3.06 -20.61 2.68
C ALA A 129 4.08 -20.42 1.54
N ALA A 130 4.59 -19.21 1.29
CA ALA A 130 5.67 -18.97 0.33
C ALA A 130 7.03 -19.51 0.80
N CYS A 131 7.22 -19.79 2.09
CA CYS A 131 8.46 -20.34 2.66
C CYS A 131 8.75 -21.78 2.20
N LYS A 132 7.77 -22.46 1.60
CA LYS A 132 7.93 -23.81 1.03
C LYS A 132 7.05 -23.98 -0.21
N ARG A 133 7.66 -24.22 -1.36
CA ARG A 133 6.95 -24.34 -2.64
C ARG A 133 7.50 -25.48 -3.48
N SER A 134 6.64 -26.00 -4.37
CA SER A 134 7.08 -26.81 -5.50
C SER A 134 7.38 -25.91 -6.71
N PHE A 135 8.14 -26.40 -7.68
CA PHE A 135 8.19 -25.74 -8.99
C PHE A 135 6.80 -25.70 -9.63
N PRO A 136 6.49 -24.68 -10.46
CA PRO A 136 5.18 -24.51 -11.11
C PRO A 136 4.96 -25.51 -12.26
N THR A 137 5.11 -26.81 -11.99
CA THR A 137 4.74 -27.88 -12.91
C THR A 137 3.22 -27.87 -13.14
N PRO A 138 2.71 -28.42 -14.25
CA PRO A 138 1.26 -28.51 -14.50
C PRO A 138 0.49 -29.16 -13.34
N SER A 139 1.05 -30.22 -12.75
CA SER A 139 0.46 -30.91 -11.59
C SER A 139 0.30 -30.03 -10.35
N ALA A 140 1.15 -29.01 -10.18
CA ALA A 140 1.07 -28.06 -9.08
C ALA A 140 0.29 -26.79 -9.45
N ALA A 141 0.44 -26.31 -10.68
CA ALA A 141 -0.17 -25.09 -11.17
C ALA A 141 -1.68 -25.24 -11.38
N ILE A 142 -2.14 -26.33 -12.02
CA ILE A 142 -3.56 -26.53 -12.37
C ILE A 142 -4.47 -26.55 -11.13
N PRO A 143 -4.19 -27.34 -10.07
CA PRO A 143 -5.05 -27.33 -8.88
C PRO A 143 -5.14 -25.97 -8.20
N ARG A 144 -4.01 -25.23 -8.15
CA ARG A 144 -3.97 -23.86 -7.62
C ARG A 144 -4.79 -22.90 -8.49
N MET A 145 -4.70 -23.08 -9.80
CA MET A 145 -5.42 -22.33 -10.82
C MET A 145 -6.91 -22.64 -10.91
N LEU A 146 -7.38 -23.77 -10.41
CA LEU A 146 -8.80 -24.08 -10.28
C LEU A 146 -9.34 -23.77 -8.88
N GLY A 147 -8.48 -23.38 -7.94
CA GLY A 147 -8.86 -23.14 -6.54
C GLY A 147 -9.01 -24.44 -5.72
N LEU A 148 -8.73 -25.60 -6.32
CA LEU A 148 -8.76 -26.91 -5.65
C LEU A 148 -7.79 -26.97 -4.48
N SER A 149 -6.66 -26.27 -4.55
CA SER A 149 -5.70 -26.18 -3.43
C SER A 149 -6.30 -25.52 -2.19
N ARG A 150 -7.30 -24.63 -2.36
CA ARG A 150 -7.98 -23.97 -1.24
C ARG A 150 -9.08 -24.87 -0.66
N LEU A 151 -9.74 -25.66 -1.50
CA LEU A 151 -10.77 -26.61 -1.07
C LEU A 151 -10.16 -27.85 -0.39
N PHE A 152 -8.96 -28.27 -0.81
CA PHE A 152 -8.30 -29.48 -0.32
C PHE A 152 -6.86 -29.21 0.14
N PRO A 153 -6.65 -28.37 1.19
CA PRO A 153 -5.33 -27.90 1.61
C PRO A 153 -4.39 -29.02 2.13
N LYS A 154 -4.94 -30.14 2.61
CA LYS A 154 -4.15 -31.30 3.09
C LYS A 154 -3.87 -32.36 2.02
N SER A 155 -4.39 -32.18 0.81
CA SER A 155 -4.18 -33.15 -0.28
C SER A 155 -2.79 -33.01 -0.90
N LYS A 156 -2.04 -34.12 -0.97
CA LYS A 156 -0.76 -34.19 -1.70
C LYS A 156 -0.92 -33.86 -3.18
N ILE A 157 -2.07 -34.15 -3.76
CA ILE A 157 -2.37 -33.93 -5.18
C ILE A 157 -2.73 -32.46 -5.42
N PHE A 158 -3.67 -31.91 -4.65
CA PHE A 158 -4.23 -30.59 -4.93
C PHE A 158 -3.44 -29.43 -4.30
N SER A 159 -2.59 -29.70 -3.32
CA SER A 159 -1.87 -28.67 -2.58
C SER A 159 -0.36 -28.72 -2.78
N LYS A 160 0.08 -29.26 -3.91
CA LYS A 160 1.48 -29.44 -4.28
C LYS A 160 2.25 -28.12 -4.40
N TYR A 161 1.62 -27.06 -4.92
CA TYR A 161 2.33 -25.80 -5.15
C TYR A 161 2.91 -25.17 -3.87
N ASN A 162 2.15 -25.13 -2.77
CA ASN A 162 2.59 -24.57 -1.48
C ASN A 162 2.93 -25.66 -0.44
N LEU A 163 2.90 -26.93 -0.86
CA LEU A 163 3.20 -28.08 -0.01
C LEU A 163 2.45 -28.07 1.34
N THR A 164 1.19 -27.61 1.37
CA THR A 164 0.44 -27.42 2.63
C THR A 164 0.02 -28.73 3.31
N TYR A 165 0.29 -29.87 2.67
CA TYR A 165 0.16 -31.20 3.26
C TYR A 165 1.37 -31.60 4.11
N LEU A 166 2.48 -30.86 4.05
CA LEU A 166 3.67 -31.11 4.88
C LEU A 166 3.50 -30.47 6.26
N ASP A 167 3.92 -31.19 7.30
CA ASP A 167 4.00 -30.67 8.66
C ASP A 167 4.87 -29.40 8.70
N GLU A 168 4.39 -28.34 9.33
CA GLU A 168 5.11 -27.08 9.45
C GLU A 168 6.20 -27.08 10.51
N ASN A 169 6.26 -28.09 11.37
CA ASN A 169 7.24 -28.21 12.45
C ASN A 169 8.36 -29.21 12.14
N LEU A 170 8.34 -29.84 10.97
CA LEU A 170 9.39 -30.75 10.53
C LEU A 170 10.23 -30.14 9.41
N THR A 171 11.51 -30.49 9.39
CA THR A 171 12.43 -30.14 8.30
C THR A 171 12.05 -30.91 7.04
N HIS A 172 11.97 -30.22 5.90
CA HIS A 172 11.63 -30.84 4.61
C HIS A 172 12.56 -30.38 3.50
N LYS A 173 12.88 -31.30 2.59
CA LYS A 173 13.41 -30.95 1.26
C LYS A 173 12.27 -30.36 0.42
N VAL A 174 12.51 -29.22 -0.20
CA VAL A 174 11.53 -28.50 -1.01
C VAL A 174 12.14 -28.10 -2.35
N ASP A 175 11.32 -27.80 -3.35
CA ASP A 175 11.85 -27.38 -4.65
C ASP A 175 12.26 -25.91 -4.65
N ALA A 176 11.50 -25.07 -3.95
CA ALA A 176 11.74 -23.64 -3.91
C ALA A 176 11.29 -22.99 -2.60
N ILE A 177 11.99 -21.91 -2.26
CA ILE A 177 11.73 -21.04 -1.10
C ILE A 177 11.55 -19.61 -1.59
N CYS A 178 11.11 -18.68 -0.74
CA CYS A 178 10.91 -17.28 -1.15
C CYS A 178 12.04 -16.36 -0.72
N GLY A 179 12.23 -15.28 -1.48
CA GLY A 179 13.25 -14.25 -1.22
C GLY A 179 13.08 -13.46 0.10
N ALA A 180 12.02 -13.73 0.88
CA ALA A 180 11.84 -13.10 2.19
C ALA A 180 12.90 -13.55 3.20
N PHE A 181 13.35 -14.79 3.09
CA PHE A 181 14.46 -15.35 3.85
C PHE A 181 15.12 -16.48 3.04
N MET A 182 16.34 -16.26 2.57
CA MET A 182 17.13 -17.30 1.92
C MET A 182 18.55 -17.29 2.46
N PHE A 183 18.93 -18.33 3.19
CA PHE A 183 20.30 -18.53 3.64
C PHE A 183 21.04 -19.49 2.69
N ILE A 184 22.09 -19.02 2.05
CA ILE A 184 22.74 -19.67 0.90
C ILE A 184 24.26 -19.67 1.12
N PRO A 185 24.96 -20.82 1.07
CA PRO A 185 26.42 -20.83 1.05
C PRO A 185 26.95 -20.08 -0.18
N LYS A 186 27.95 -19.20 -0.01
CA LYS A 186 28.48 -18.39 -1.12
C LYS A 186 28.99 -19.25 -2.29
N VAL A 187 29.58 -20.41 -2.00
CA VAL A 187 30.02 -21.39 -3.01
C VAL A 187 28.90 -21.84 -3.96
N VAL A 188 27.64 -21.78 -3.52
CA VAL A 188 26.47 -22.10 -4.36
C VAL A 188 26.26 -20.98 -5.38
N PHE A 189 26.33 -19.71 -4.96
CA PHE A 189 26.28 -18.57 -5.88
C PHE A 189 27.41 -18.60 -6.90
N ASP A 190 28.64 -18.95 -6.48
CA ASP A 190 29.78 -19.07 -7.38
C ASP A 190 29.54 -20.14 -8.47
N LYS A 191 28.79 -21.21 -8.15
CA LYS A 191 28.46 -22.29 -9.08
C LYS A 191 27.27 -21.98 -9.98
N VAL A 192 26.19 -21.39 -9.44
CA VAL A 192 24.91 -21.24 -10.16
C VAL A 192 24.69 -19.85 -10.75
N GLY A 193 25.52 -18.88 -10.38
CA GLY A 193 25.35 -17.47 -10.70
C GLY A 193 24.37 -16.74 -9.78
N LEU A 194 24.33 -15.41 -9.89
CA LEU A 194 23.49 -14.53 -9.07
C LEU A 194 22.00 -14.60 -9.45
N PHE A 195 21.17 -13.68 -8.96
CA PHE A 195 19.78 -13.59 -9.43
C PHE A 195 19.74 -13.18 -10.91
N ASP A 196 18.72 -13.66 -11.62
CA ASP A 196 18.52 -13.36 -13.04
C ASP A 196 17.86 -11.97 -13.16
N GLU A 197 18.57 -11.02 -13.76
CA GLU A 197 18.20 -9.59 -13.83
C GLU A 197 17.05 -9.30 -14.80
N ASP A 198 16.55 -10.31 -15.53
CA ASP A 198 15.30 -10.22 -16.31
C ASP A 198 14.06 -10.21 -15.43
N TYR A 199 14.16 -10.74 -14.20
CA TYR A 199 13.06 -10.70 -13.23
C TYR A 199 13.10 -9.41 -12.42
N PHE A 200 12.06 -8.59 -12.52
CA PHE A 200 11.89 -7.44 -11.64
C PHE A 200 11.52 -7.87 -10.21
N MET A 201 10.57 -8.79 -10.04
CA MET A 201 10.10 -9.31 -8.73
C MET A 201 9.23 -10.57 -8.89
N TYR A 202 9.14 -11.42 -7.85
CA TYR A 202 8.28 -12.61 -7.67
C TYR A 202 8.60 -13.89 -8.46
N GLY A 203 9.70 -13.93 -9.21
CA GLY A 203 10.12 -15.14 -9.93
C GLY A 203 11.62 -15.41 -9.93
N GLU A 204 12.41 -14.41 -9.53
CA GLU A 204 13.84 -14.50 -9.34
C GLU A 204 14.23 -15.55 -8.29
N ASP A 205 13.43 -15.69 -7.23
CA ASP A 205 13.64 -16.68 -6.18
C ASP A 205 13.40 -18.11 -6.70
N LEU A 206 12.33 -18.31 -7.47
CA LEU A 206 11.99 -19.56 -8.14
C LEU A 206 13.05 -19.95 -9.19
N ASP A 207 13.54 -18.98 -9.96
CA ASP A 207 14.60 -19.20 -10.95
C ASP A 207 15.92 -19.62 -10.28
N LEU A 208 16.33 -18.90 -9.24
CA LEU A 208 17.52 -19.25 -8.47
C LEU A 208 17.39 -20.65 -7.85
N CYS A 209 16.26 -20.96 -7.22
CA CYS A 209 16.01 -22.29 -6.66
C CYS A 209 16.09 -23.39 -7.73
N PHE A 210 15.56 -23.12 -8.93
CA PHE A 210 15.62 -24.06 -10.05
C PHE A 210 17.08 -24.32 -10.49
N ARG A 211 17.90 -23.27 -10.59
CA ARG A 211 19.33 -23.41 -10.91
C ARG A 211 20.10 -24.13 -9.80
N ILE A 212 19.81 -23.87 -8.53
CA ILE A 212 20.38 -24.57 -7.37
C ILE A 212 20.09 -26.08 -7.45
N LYS A 213 18.82 -26.46 -7.63
CA LYS A 213 18.43 -27.87 -7.79
C LYS A 213 19.09 -28.52 -9.01
N LYS A 214 19.18 -27.82 -10.13
CA LYS A 214 19.83 -28.32 -11.35
C LYS A 214 21.33 -28.54 -11.17
N ALA A 215 21.98 -27.77 -10.28
CA ALA A 215 23.40 -27.91 -9.95
C ALA A 215 23.70 -29.04 -8.95
N GLY A 216 22.67 -29.80 -8.53
CA GLY A 216 22.79 -30.98 -7.67
C GLY A 216 22.68 -30.69 -6.17
N TYR A 217 22.35 -29.46 -5.77
CA TYR A 217 22.15 -29.11 -4.37
C TYR A 217 20.70 -29.32 -3.92
N GLU A 218 20.51 -29.43 -2.62
CA GLU A 218 19.20 -29.54 -1.97
C GLU A 218 18.75 -28.22 -1.35
N ILE A 219 17.44 -28.00 -1.31
CA ILE A 219 16.84 -26.80 -0.69
C ILE A 219 15.99 -27.26 0.47
N TYR A 220 16.19 -26.64 1.64
CA TYR A 220 15.59 -27.06 2.88
C TYR A 220 14.64 -26.00 3.44
N TYR A 221 13.46 -26.44 3.86
CA TYR A 221 12.64 -25.74 4.83
C TYR A 221 13.05 -26.19 6.23
N TYR A 222 13.52 -25.28 7.07
CA TYR A 222 14.08 -25.57 8.40
C TYR A 222 13.31 -24.82 9.50
N PRO A 223 12.40 -25.49 10.23
CA PRO A 223 11.49 -24.84 11.14
C PRO A 223 12.05 -24.57 12.55
N GLU A 224 13.25 -25.04 12.87
CA GLU A 224 13.92 -24.71 14.14
C GLU A 224 14.39 -23.24 14.18
N VAL A 225 14.45 -22.59 13.02
CA VAL A 225 14.59 -21.14 12.88
C VAL A 225 13.23 -20.58 12.50
N THR A 226 12.73 -19.62 13.30
CA THR A 226 11.50 -18.89 12.99
C THR A 226 11.82 -17.44 12.65
N THR A 227 11.14 -16.90 11.64
CA THR A 227 11.26 -15.50 11.24
C THR A 227 9.86 -14.91 11.11
N ILE A 228 9.62 -13.80 11.78
CA ILE A 228 8.38 -13.04 11.56
C ILE A 228 8.53 -12.32 10.24
N HIS A 229 7.58 -12.49 9.35
CA HIS A 229 7.43 -11.70 8.14
C HIS A 229 6.21 -10.82 8.34
N LEU A 230 6.39 -9.50 8.46
CA LEU A 230 5.34 -8.51 8.66
C LEU A 230 4.50 -8.28 7.37
N LYS A 231 4.37 -9.34 6.57
CA LYS A 231 3.82 -9.44 5.22
C LYS A 231 2.63 -8.50 5.00
N GLY A 232 2.81 -7.52 4.12
CA GLY A 232 1.75 -6.58 3.74
C GLY A 232 2.14 -5.11 3.82
N GLU A 233 3.29 -4.82 4.46
CA GLU A 233 3.87 -3.46 4.52
C GLU A 233 4.44 -3.01 3.17
N SER A 234 5.15 -3.90 2.47
CA SER A 234 5.90 -3.56 1.26
C SER A 234 5.17 -3.88 -0.06
N THR A 235 4.19 -4.81 -0.06
CA THR A 235 3.31 -5.02 -1.21
C THR A 235 1.94 -5.61 -0.89
N LYS A 236 0.83 -4.91 -1.15
CA LYS A 236 -0.50 -5.50 -1.17
C LYS A 236 -0.69 -6.22 -2.50
N LYS A 237 -1.09 -7.49 -2.42
CA LYS A 237 -1.54 -8.33 -3.57
C LYS A 237 -2.72 -7.73 -4.35
N THR A 238 -3.26 -6.60 -3.90
CA THR A 238 -4.35 -5.84 -4.51
C THR A 238 -3.87 -4.74 -5.44
N ASN A 239 -2.61 -4.66 -5.86
CA ASN A 239 -2.16 -3.69 -6.87
C ASN A 239 -2.12 -4.30 -8.29
N LEU A 240 -2.39 -3.51 -9.35
CA LEU A 240 -2.27 -3.95 -10.74
C LEU A 240 -0.81 -4.27 -11.10
N SER A 241 0.12 -3.54 -10.48
CA SER A 241 1.55 -3.80 -10.59
C SER A 241 1.92 -5.21 -10.10
N TYR A 242 1.36 -5.66 -8.97
CA TYR A 242 1.54 -7.02 -8.46
C TYR A 242 1.10 -8.09 -9.47
N VAL A 243 -0.08 -7.92 -10.06
CA VAL A 243 -0.63 -8.87 -11.06
C VAL A 243 0.31 -8.95 -12.28
N ASN A 244 0.73 -7.81 -12.80
CA ASN A 244 1.62 -7.75 -13.95
C ASN A 244 3.00 -8.36 -13.65
N ASN A 245 3.61 -7.99 -12.52
CA ASN A 245 4.92 -8.47 -12.13
C ASN A 245 4.91 -9.98 -11.87
N PHE A 246 3.92 -10.48 -11.12
CA PHE A 246 3.80 -11.90 -10.81
C PHE A 246 3.59 -12.75 -12.06
N TYR A 247 2.59 -12.42 -12.90
CA TYR A 247 2.30 -13.21 -14.10
C TYR A 247 3.35 -13.01 -15.20
N GLY A 248 3.94 -11.81 -15.29
CA GLY A 248 5.10 -11.53 -16.14
C GLY A 248 6.30 -12.40 -15.77
N ALA A 249 6.64 -12.47 -14.48
CA ALA A 249 7.69 -13.34 -13.95
C ALA A 249 7.41 -14.82 -14.26
N MET A 250 6.18 -15.30 -14.09
CA MET A 250 5.86 -16.70 -14.42
C MET A 250 6.01 -16.99 -15.92
N ASN A 251 5.69 -16.02 -16.78
CA ASN A 251 5.89 -16.15 -18.23
C ASN A 251 7.39 -16.19 -18.60
N ILE A 252 8.23 -15.39 -17.93
CA ILE A 252 9.70 -15.45 -18.08
C ILE A 252 10.21 -16.83 -17.65
N PHE A 253 9.77 -17.32 -16.48
CA PHE A 253 10.16 -18.63 -15.96
C PHE A 253 9.81 -19.77 -16.91
N VAL A 254 8.57 -19.80 -17.43
CA VAL A 254 8.15 -20.81 -18.42
C VAL A 254 8.96 -20.69 -19.71
N LYS A 255 9.24 -19.47 -20.20
CA LYS A 255 10.06 -19.25 -21.40
C LYS A 255 11.49 -19.75 -21.22
N LYS A 256 12.09 -19.58 -20.05
CA LYS A 256 13.50 -19.96 -19.83
C LYS A 256 13.66 -21.44 -19.52
N ASN A 257 12.79 -21.99 -18.67
CA ASN A 257 13.00 -23.31 -18.08
C ASN A 257 12.23 -24.44 -18.76
N PHE A 258 11.26 -24.14 -19.63
CA PHE A 258 10.42 -25.15 -20.32
C PHE A 258 10.47 -25.09 -21.86
N THR A 259 11.43 -24.38 -22.45
CA THR A 259 11.63 -24.30 -23.92
C THR A 259 11.96 -25.64 -24.56
N GLY A 260 12.56 -26.58 -23.82
CA GLY A 260 12.79 -27.96 -24.26
C GLY A 260 11.62 -28.92 -24.03
N SER A 261 10.54 -28.47 -23.38
CA SER A 261 9.30 -29.26 -23.23
C SER A 261 8.42 -29.12 -24.47
N SER A 262 7.38 -29.96 -24.62
CA SER A 262 6.47 -29.86 -25.77
C SER A 262 5.91 -28.43 -25.88
N ARG A 263 5.90 -27.86 -27.09
CA ARG A 263 5.35 -26.52 -27.37
C ARG A 263 3.92 -26.37 -26.82
N PHE A 264 3.19 -27.48 -26.81
CA PHE A 264 1.85 -27.62 -26.24
C PHE A 264 1.80 -27.37 -24.71
N LEU A 265 2.75 -27.92 -23.94
CA LEU A 265 2.81 -27.70 -22.50
C LEU A 265 3.07 -26.23 -22.15
N SER A 266 4.03 -25.63 -22.85
CA SER A 266 4.33 -24.20 -22.71
C SER A 266 3.13 -23.33 -23.08
N PHE A 267 2.36 -23.72 -24.11
CA PHE A 267 1.13 -23.04 -24.50
C PHE A 267 0.05 -23.13 -23.41
N ILE A 268 -0.22 -24.32 -22.85
CA ILE A 268 -1.21 -24.51 -21.78
C ILE A 268 -0.86 -23.66 -20.54
N LEU A 269 0.40 -23.68 -20.10
CA LEU A 269 0.82 -22.90 -18.94
C LEU A 269 0.65 -21.39 -19.17
N ARG A 270 1.00 -20.89 -20.37
CA ARG A 270 0.80 -19.48 -20.75
C ARG A 270 -0.67 -19.10 -20.86
N LEU A 271 -1.49 -19.95 -21.47
CA LEU A 271 -2.93 -19.74 -21.56
C LEU A 271 -3.56 -19.70 -20.16
N GLY A 272 -3.09 -20.55 -19.26
CA GLY A 272 -3.46 -20.52 -17.87
C GLY A 272 -3.10 -19.20 -17.16
N ILE A 273 -1.84 -18.78 -17.27
CA ILE A 273 -1.35 -17.50 -16.74
C ILE A 273 -2.20 -16.33 -17.27
N PHE A 274 -2.47 -16.32 -18.58
CA PHE A 274 -3.31 -15.32 -19.23
C PHE A 274 -4.73 -15.31 -18.66
N TYR A 275 -5.40 -16.48 -18.59
CA TYR A 275 -6.75 -16.60 -18.04
C TYR A 275 -6.83 -16.09 -16.60
N ARG A 276 -5.85 -16.43 -15.75
CA ARG A 276 -5.81 -15.97 -14.36
C ARG A 276 -5.52 -14.48 -14.23
N SER A 277 -4.64 -13.93 -15.06
CA SER A 277 -4.39 -12.49 -15.13
C SER A 277 -5.64 -11.73 -15.58
N PHE A 278 -6.27 -12.20 -16.66
CA PHE A 278 -7.52 -11.65 -17.19
C PHE A 278 -8.65 -11.69 -16.16
N PHE A 279 -8.88 -12.83 -15.50
CA PHE A 279 -9.91 -12.95 -14.48
C PHE A 279 -9.62 -12.06 -13.26
N SER A 280 -8.36 -11.95 -12.85
CA SER A 280 -7.97 -11.03 -11.77
C SER A 280 -8.21 -9.56 -12.13
N TYR A 281 -8.03 -9.19 -13.39
CA TYR A 281 -8.31 -7.85 -13.90
C TYR A 281 -9.83 -7.60 -13.99
N LEU A 282 -10.57 -8.56 -14.54
CA LEU A 282 -12.03 -8.52 -14.68
C LEU A 282 -12.73 -8.39 -13.33
N VAL A 283 -12.38 -9.24 -12.36
CA VAL A 283 -12.90 -9.18 -10.99
C VAL A 283 -12.64 -7.81 -10.37
N ARG A 284 -11.46 -7.23 -10.59
CA ARG A 284 -11.14 -5.89 -10.09
C ARG A 284 -11.98 -4.80 -10.75
N ILE A 285 -12.13 -4.84 -12.07
CA ILE A 285 -13.00 -3.89 -12.79
C ILE A 285 -14.41 -3.98 -12.23
N ILE A 286 -14.95 -5.19 -12.10
CA ILE A 286 -16.29 -5.45 -11.55
C ILE A 286 -16.42 -4.83 -10.16
N PHE A 287 -15.49 -5.10 -9.24
CA PHE A 287 -15.57 -4.55 -7.88
C PHE A 287 -15.34 -3.04 -7.79
N ASN A 288 -14.56 -2.45 -8.70
CA ASN A 288 -14.37 -0.99 -8.75
C ASN A 288 -15.58 -0.28 -9.38
N LEU A 289 -16.24 -0.91 -10.34
CA LEU A 289 -17.45 -0.38 -10.99
C LEU A 289 -18.72 -0.69 -10.20
N LEU A 290 -18.70 -1.65 -9.27
CA LEU A 290 -19.88 -2.06 -8.51
C LEU A 290 -20.57 -0.89 -7.82
N ASN A 291 -19.81 -0.03 -7.13
CA ASN A 291 -20.39 1.12 -6.41
C ASN A 291 -21.01 2.16 -7.39
N PRO A 292 -20.30 2.63 -8.44
CA PRO A 292 -20.91 3.47 -9.47
C PRO A 292 -22.13 2.83 -10.15
N LEU A 293 -22.10 1.52 -10.41
CA LEU A 293 -23.20 0.81 -11.06
C LEU A 293 -24.42 0.72 -10.15
N VAL A 294 -24.24 0.41 -8.86
CA VAL A 294 -25.32 0.42 -7.87
C VAL A 294 -25.94 1.82 -7.77
N ASP A 295 -25.12 2.87 -7.67
CA ASP A 295 -25.62 4.25 -7.65
C ASP A 295 -26.38 4.60 -8.94
N ALA A 296 -25.83 4.24 -10.10
CA ALA A 296 -26.48 4.48 -11.39
C ALA A 296 -27.84 3.79 -11.47
N VAL A 297 -27.93 2.53 -11.06
CA VAL A 297 -29.20 1.77 -11.04
C VAL A 297 -30.21 2.41 -10.09
N LEU A 298 -29.79 2.82 -8.89
CA LEU A 298 -30.68 3.47 -7.91
C LEU A 298 -31.18 4.84 -8.39
N ILE A 299 -30.28 5.65 -8.96
CA ILE A 299 -30.63 6.96 -9.54
C ILE A 299 -31.57 6.79 -10.74
N PHE A 300 -31.24 5.88 -11.66
CA PHE A 300 -32.04 5.58 -12.85
C PHE A 300 -33.45 5.10 -12.46
N SER A 301 -33.54 4.20 -11.48
CA SER A 301 -34.82 3.70 -10.96
C SER A 301 -35.61 4.82 -10.28
N GLY A 302 -34.95 5.67 -9.49
CA GLY A 302 -35.57 6.83 -8.86
C GLY A 302 -36.14 7.83 -9.87
N LEU A 303 -35.44 8.08 -10.98
CA LEU A 303 -35.94 8.89 -12.09
C LEU A 303 -37.15 8.25 -12.78
N ILE A 304 -37.14 6.94 -13.05
CA ILE A 304 -38.31 6.23 -13.60
C ILE A 304 -39.53 6.37 -12.68
N ILE A 305 -39.34 6.19 -11.37
CA ILE A 305 -40.40 6.34 -10.37
C ILE A 305 -40.94 7.77 -10.39
N SER A 306 -40.08 8.78 -10.36
CA SER A 306 -40.47 10.19 -10.44
C SER A 306 -41.25 10.55 -11.71
N VAL A 307 -40.87 9.98 -12.85
CA VAL A 307 -41.60 10.17 -14.12
C VAL A 307 -42.99 9.54 -14.03
N LYS A 308 -43.11 8.31 -13.53
CA LYS A 308 -44.40 7.65 -13.35
C LYS A 308 -45.31 8.39 -12.37
N LEU A 309 -44.76 8.87 -11.25
CA LEU A 309 -45.51 9.65 -10.26
C LEU A 309 -46.05 10.96 -10.85
N ARG A 310 -45.33 11.57 -11.80
CA ARG A 310 -45.73 12.83 -12.42
C ARG A 310 -46.75 12.66 -13.55
N PHE A 311 -46.56 11.65 -14.39
CA PHE A 311 -47.28 11.53 -15.67
C PHE A 311 -48.28 10.37 -15.73
N GLU A 312 -48.36 9.53 -14.68
CA GLU A 312 -49.18 8.30 -14.54
C GLU A 312 -48.85 7.18 -15.56
N MET A 313 -48.70 7.52 -16.85
CA MET A 313 -48.14 6.69 -17.91
C MET A 313 -46.71 7.12 -18.25
N PHE A 314 -45.85 6.14 -18.55
CA PHE A 314 -44.47 6.42 -18.96
C PHE A 314 -44.48 7.04 -20.38
N PRO A 315 -43.93 8.25 -20.58
CA PRO A 315 -43.92 8.88 -21.90
C PRO A 315 -42.99 8.13 -22.88
N ASN A 316 -43.13 8.44 -24.18
CA ASN A 316 -42.42 7.84 -25.34
C ASN A 316 -40.92 7.48 -25.11
N GLU A 317 -40.39 6.60 -25.97
CA GLU A 317 -38.98 6.14 -26.03
C GLU A 317 -37.88 7.21 -25.77
N PRO A 318 -37.99 8.49 -26.22
CA PRO A 318 -36.98 9.52 -25.92
C PRO A 318 -36.72 9.74 -24.42
N TYR A 319 -37.69 9.43 -23.54
CA TYR A 319 -37.53 9.61 -22.10
C TYR A 319 -36.47 8.68 -21.50
N LEU A 320 -36.28 7.47 -22.02
CA LEU A 320 -35.22 6.56 -21.54
C LEU A 320 -33.83 7.13 -21.80
N PHE A 321 -33.64 7.78 -22.95
CA PHE A 321 -32.40 8.48 -23.28
C PHE A 321 -32.16 9.64 -22.30
N ILE A 322 -33.19 10.46 -22.04
CA ILE A 322 -33.07 11.60 -21.11
C ILE A 322 -32.76 11.13 -19.68
N ILE A 323 -33.42 10.08 -19.19
CA ILE A 323 -33.12 9.49 -17.88
C ILE A 323 -31.66 9.04 -17.81
N SER A 324 -31.14 8.43 -18.88
CA SER A 324 -29.76 7.96 -18.95
C SER A 324 -28.76 9.12 -18.86
N VAL A 325 -29.03 10.24 -19.55
CA VAL A 325 -28.21 11.46 -19.47
C VAL A 325 -28.21 12.04 -18.06
N TYR A 326 -29.38 12.16 -17.42
CA TYR A 326 -29.50 12.73 -16.07
C TYR A 326 -28.83 11.85 -15.01
N THR A 327 -28.94 10.53 -15.17
CA THR A 327 -28.25 9.55 -14.33
C THR A 327 -26.73 9.70 -14.47
N LEU A 328 -26.23 9.80 -15.70
CA LEU A 328 -24.82 9.96 -15.97
C LEU A 328 -24.26 11.24 -15.33
N ILE A 329 -24.99 12.36 -15.40
CA ILE A 329 -24.59 13.62 -14.76
C ILE A 329 -24.43 13.45 -13.25
N TRP A 330 -25.39 12.81 -12.57
CA TRP A 330 -25.29 12.59 -11.12
C TRP A 330 -24.15 11.65 -10.74
N VAL A 331 -23.95 10.56 -11.48
CA VAL A 331 -22.84 9.63 -11.24
C VAL A 331 -21.49 10.33 -11.44
N LEU A 332 -21.36 11.17 -12.47
CA LEU A 332 -20.15 11.98 -12.69
C LEU A 332 -19.90 12.96 -11.53
N LEU A 333 -20.93 13.62 -11.02
CA LEU A 333 -20.78 14.54 -9.89
C LEU A 333 -20.40 13.79 -8.61
N LEU A 334 -21.01 12.64 -8.33
CA LEU A 334 -20.61 11.77 -7.22
C LEU A 334 -19.13 11.38 -7.33
N ALA A 335 -18.64 11.10 -8.55
CA ALA A 335 -17.23 10.83 -8.80
C ALA A 335 -16.35 12.06 -8.52
N VAL A 336 -16.75 13.26 -8.95
CA VAL A 336 -16.03 14.53 -8.72
C VAL A 336 -15.89 14.84 -7.23
N PHE A 337 -16.95 14.64 -6.44
CA PHE A 337 -16.91 14.80 -4.98
C PHE A 337 -16.26 13.63 -4.25
N GLY A 338 -15.75 12.64 -4.98
CA GLY A 338 -14.93 11.57 -4.47
C GLY A 338 -15.71 10.43 -3.82
N ALA A 339 -17.01 10.29 -4.07
CA ALA A 339 -17.85 9.21 -3.53
C ALA A 339 -17.38 7.80 -3.96
N TYR A 340 -16.49 7.70 -4.95
CA TYR A 340 -15.87 6.46 -5.43
C TYR A 340 -14.38 6.33 -5.11
N THR A 341 -13.78 7.30 -4.42
CA THR A 341 -12.38 7.23 -3.99
C THR A 341 -12.21 6.25 -2.82
N ARG A 342 -11.04 5.61 -2.70
CA ARG A 342 -10.78 4.55 -1.71
C ARG A 342 -11.12 4.96 -0.26
N LYS A 343 -10.85 6.21 0.12
CA LYS A 343 -11.08 6.75 1.46
C LYS A 343 -12.55 7.16 1.70
N ASN A 344 -13.25 7.59 0.66
CA ASN A 344 -14.61 8.15 0.78
C ASN A 344 -15.70 7.27 0.14
N LYS A 345 -15.43 5.98 -0.14
CA LYS A 345 -16.41 5.07 -0.81
C LYS A 345 -17.78 5.01 -0.12
N LEU A 346 -17.80 5.18 1.20
CA LEU A 346 -19.01 5.16 2.03
C LEU A 346 -19.35 6.54 2.62
N SER A 347 -18.73 7.62 2.13
CA SER A 347 -18.93 8.96 2.68
C SER A 347 -20.34 9.49 2.37
N LEU A 348 -21.15 9.64 3.42
CA LEU A 348 -22.48 10.25 3.31
C LEU A 348 -22.38 11.73 2.91
N LYS A 349 -21.34 12.43 3.37
CA LYS A 349 -21.09 13.83 3.01
C LYS A 349 -20.84 13.99 1.50
N ALA A 350 -20.02 13.11 0.91
CA ALA A 350 -19.74 13.15 -0.52
C ALA A 350 -21.01 12.90 -1.36
N VAL A 351 -21.85 11.96 -0.92
CA VAL A 351 -23.15 11.69 -1.57
C VAL A 351 -24.08 12.87 -1.49
N PHE A 352 -24.25 13.45 -0.31
CA PHE A 352 -25.12 14.60 -0.11
C PHE A 352 -24.71 15.76 -1.04
N ILE A 353 -23.43 16.12 -1.02
CA ILE A 353 -22.91 17.22 -1.85
C ILE A 353 -23.04 16.88 -3.34
N GLY A 354 -22.77 15.63 -3.75
CA GLY A 354 -22.85 15.23 -5.15
C GLY A 354 -24.26 15.21 -5.71
N VAL A 355 -25.21 14.63 -4.98
CA VAL A 355 -26.63 14.60 -5.39
C VAL A 355 -27.22 16.01 -5.40
N PHE A 356 -26.96 16.79 -4.35
CA PHE A 356 -27.45 18.16 -4.22
C PHE A 356 -26.88 19.08 -5.31
N SER A 357 -25.58 18.97 -5.62
CA SER A 357 -24.98 19.70 -6.74
C SER A 357 -25.60 19.28 -8.08
N GLY A 358 -25.87 17.99 -8.25
CA GLY A 358 -26.48 17.51 -9.49
C GLY A 358 -27.94 17.89 -9.65
N PHE A 359 -28.68 18.17 -8.58
CA PHE A 359 -30.00 18.81 -8.68
C PHE A 359 -29.90 20.16 -9.41
N PHE A 360 -28.92 21.01 -9.06
CA PHE A 360 -28.74 22.30 -9.74
C PHE A 360 -28.29 22.14 -11.19
N VAL A 361 -27.36 21.21 -11.46
CA VAL A 361 -26.88 20.95 -12.83
C VAL A 361 -28.01 20.42 -13.70
N ASN A 362 -28.71 19.36 -13.27
CA ASN A 362 -29.82 18.75 -13.99
C ASN A 362 -31.00 19.72 -14.15
N SER A 363 -31.26 20.59 -13.16
CA SER A 363 -32.26 21.66 -13.30
C SER A 363 -31.85 22.70 -14.34
N SER A 364 -30.56 23.02 -14.43
CA SER A 364 -30.05 24.00 -15.41
C SER A 364 -30.06 23.46 -16.85
N VAL A 365 -29.82 22.16 -17.04
CA VAL A 365 -29.87 21.51 -18.37
C VAL A 365 -31.23 21.71 -19.04
N THR A 366 -32.32 21.71 -18.27
CA THR A 366 -33.68 21.96 -18.79
C THR A 366 -33.86 23.34 -19.44
N TYR A 367 -33.03 24.32 -19.06
CA TYR A 367 -33.08 25.67 -19.60
C TYR A 367 -32.42 25.76 -20.99
N PHE A 368 -31.30 25.06 -21.16
CA PHE A 368 -30.52 25.09 -22.41
C PHE A 368 -31.05 24.12 -23.46
N PHE A 369 -31.64 23.00 -23.03
CA PHE A 369 -32.11 21.95 -23.93
C PHE A 369 -33.57 21.60 -23.65
N LYS A 370 -34.50 22.40 -24.20
CA LYS A 370 -35.95 22.25 -23.98
C LYS A 370 -36.49 20.89 -24.47
N GLU A 371 -35.86 20.30 -25.47
CA GLU A 371 -36.20 18.97 -26.01
C GLU A 371 -35.90 17.83 -25.03
N TYR A 372 -35.01 18.07 -24.06
CA TYR A 372 -34.61 17.10 -23.02
C TYR A 372 -35.07 17.54 -21.62
N ALA A 373 -35.99 18.52 -21.54
CA ALA A 373 -36.40 19.11 -20.28
C ALA A 373 -37.42 18.23 -19.54
N PHE A 374 -37.04 17.71 -18.38
CA PHE A 374 -37.99 17.18 -17.41
C PHE A 374 -38.78 18.29 -16.72
N SER A 375 -39.98 17.95 -16.24
CA SER A 375 -40.67 18.77 -15.24
C SER A 375 -39.73 18.97 -14.03
N ARG A 376 -39.65 20.20 -13.51
CA ARG A 376 -38.86 20.52 -12.31
C ARG A 376 -39.24 19.65 -11.12
N GLU A 377 -40.49 19.20 -11.08
CA GLU A 377 -40.99 18.27 -10.07
C GLU A 377 -40.37 16.87 -10.19
N VAL A 378 -40.13 16.38 -11.41
CA VAL A 378 -39.44 15.10 -11.62
C VAL A 378 -38.00 15.19 -11.12
N VAL A 379 -37.31 16.30 -11.40
CA VAL A 379 -35.93 16.51 -10.92
C VAL A 379 -35.90 16.62 -9.38
N LEU A 380 -36.86 17.33 -8.78
CA LEU A 380 -36.94 17.49 -7.33
C LEU A 380 -37.24 16.16 -6.61
N THR A 381 -38.26 15.42 -7.07
CA THR A 381 -38.64 14.13 -6.49
C THR A 381 -37.55 13.08 -6.67
N SER A 382 -36.90 13.03 -7.84
CA SER A 382 -35.80 12.10 -8.08
C SER A 382 -34.57 12.43 -7.26
N THR A 383 -34.32 13.71 -6.96
CA THR A 383 -33.27 14.13 -6.01
C THR A 383 -33.55 13.59 -4.61
N ALA A 384 -34.79 13.70 -4.13
CA ALA A 384 -35.18 13.18 -2.81
C ALA A 384 -35.03 11.65 -2.76
N ILE A 385 -35.49 10.93 -3.79
CA ILE A 385 -35.34 9.47 -3.90
C ILE A 385 -33.86 9.08 -3.95
N ALA A 386 -33.04 9.79 -4.73
CA ALA A 386 -31.61 9.54 -4.80
C ALA A 386 -30.93 9.76 -3.44
N LEU A 387 -31.21 10.87 -2.74
CA LEU A 387 -30.66 11.10 -1.40
C LEU A 387 -31.03 9.98 -0.42
N LEU A 388 -32.29 9.55 -0.41
CA LEU A 388 -32.76 8.48 0.46
C LEU A 388 -32.09 7.13 0.12
N THR A 389 -32.19 6.69 -1.13
CA THR A 389 -31.68 5.38 -1.55
C THR A 389 -30.16 5.29 -1.46
N LEU A 390 -29.44 6.33 -1.90
CA LEU A 390 -27.97 6.36 -1.89
C LEU A 390 -27.39 6.46 -0.49
N THR A 391 -28.07 7.16 0.42
CA THR A 391 -27.73 7.19 1.85
C THR A 391 -28.05 5.85 2.48
N PHE A 392 -29.21 5.27 2.19
CA PHE A 392 -29.67 4.02 2.79
C PHE A 392 -28.74 2.84 2.48
N TRP A 393 -28.37 2.59 1.22
CA TRP A 393 -27.51 1.45 0.90
C TRP A 393 -26.09 1.61 1.48
N ARG A 394 -25.58 2.84 1.53
CA ARG A 394 -24.30 3.13 2.18
C ARG A 394 -24.40 2.99 3.69
N SER A 395 -25.49 3.42 4.30
CA SER A 395 -25.77 3.20 5.73
C SER A 395 -25.88 1.71 6.03
N ILE A 396 -26.51 0.89 5.18
CA ILE A 396 -26.52 -0.57 5.33
C ILE A 396 -25.10 -1.12 5.28
N LEU A 397 -24.25 -0.68 4.34
CA LEU A 397 -22.86 -1.15 4.29
C LEU A 397 -22.02 -0.63 5.44
N LEU A 398 -22.27 0.59 5.91
CA LEU A 398 -21.64 1.14 7.10
C LEU A 398 -22.07 0.38 8.33
N ILE A 399 -23.35 0.04 8.47
CA ILE A 399 -23.89 -0.79 9.55
C ILE A 399 -23.40 -2.23 9.41
N TYR A 400 -23.32 -2.79 8.22
CA TYR A 400 -22.81 -4.14 7.98
C TYR A 400 -21.31 -4.19 8.25
N ASN A 401 -20.53 -3.21 7.80
CA ASN A 401 -19.12 -3.10 8.15
C ASN A 401 -18.99 -2.84 9.65
N PHE A 402 -19.80 -1.96 10.22
CA PHE A 402 -19.84 -1.71 11.65
C PHE A 402 -20.13 -3.01 12.41
N VAL A 403 -21.12 -3.81 12.02
CA VAL A 403 -21.49 -5.09 12.62
C VAL A 403 -20.50 -6.19 12.30
N LYS A 404 -19.87 -6.22 11.12
CA LYS A 404 -18.90 -7.24 10.73
C LYS A 404 -17.55 -7.01 11.40
N TYR A 405 -17.14 -5.74 11.48
CA TYR A 405 -15.92 -5.32 12.15
C TYR A 405 -16.14 -5.12 13.67
N ARG A 406 -17.38 -4.88 14.17
CA ARG A 406 -17.79 -5.03 15.59
C ARG A 406 -18.24 -6.42 16.01
N ASN A 407 -18.45 -7.36 15.07
CA ASN A 407 -18.55 -8.78 15.41
C ASN A 407 -17.18 -9.33 15.86
N ILE A 408 -16.17 -8.47 15.89
CA ILE A 408 -15.17 -8.44 16.93
C ILE A 408 -15.53 -7.21 17.80
N THR A 409 -16.04 -7.42 19.02
CA THR A 409 -16.15 -6.44 20.12
C THR A 409 -17.33 -5.43 20.23
N LEU A 410 -18.46 -5.90 20.77
CA LEU A 410 -19.24 -5.18 21.81
C LEU A 410 -18.61 -5.32 23.21
N LYS A 411 -17.57 -6.15 23.31
CA LYS A 411 -16.70 -6.33 24.48
C LYS A 411 -15.58 -5.30 24.35
N SER A 412 -15.26 -4.47 25.34
CA SER A 412 -14.03 -3.68 25.29
C SER A 412 -12.85 -4.60 24.96
N VAL A 413 -12.06 -4.26 23.93
CA VAL A 413 -10.84 -5.02 23.59
C VAL A 413 -9.88 -4.83 24.75
N ASN A 414 -9.51 -5.91 25.42
CA ASN A 414 -8.52 -5.87 26.48
C ASN A 414 -7.14 -5.78 25.84
N LEU A 415 -6.53 -4.60 25.90
CA LEU A 415 -5.23 -4.29 25.30
C LEU A 415 -4.15 -4.34 26.38
N LEU A 416 -3.16 -5.22 26.24
CA LEU A 416 -1.97 -5.25 27.09
C LEU A 416 -0.82 -4.48 26.43
N VAL A 417 -0.33 -3.44 27.10
CA VAL A 417 0.85 -2.68 26.68
C VAL A 417 2.05 -3.16 27.49
N VAL A 418 3.10 -3.55 26.79
CA VAL A 418 4.34 -4.07 27.36
C VAL A 418 5.48 -3.11 27.00
N GLY A 419 6.04 -2.41 28.00
CA GLY A 419 7.21 -1.53 27.86
C GLY A 419 7.07 -0.11 28.42
N SER A 420 8.18 0.63 28.57
CA SER A 420 8.41 1.77 29.51
C SER A 420 7.24 2.59 30.10
N SER A 421 7.33 2.86 31.41
CA SER A 421 6.37 3.62 32.24
C SER A 421 6.06 5.05 31.77
N LYS A 422 6.98 5.73 31.05
CA LYS A 422 6.75 7.09 30.52
C LYS A 422 5.65 7.14 29.45
N PHE A 423 5.40 6.03 28.77
CA PHE A 423 4.43 5.93 27.68
C PHE A 423 3.01 5.58 28.16
N HIS A 424 2.93 4.95 29.34
CA HIS A 424 1.69 4.43 29.94
C HIS A 424 0.62 5.53 30.12
N GLN A 425 0.98 6.66 30.75
CA GLN A 425 0.04 7.76 31.01
C GLN A 425 -0.55 8.42 29.75
N ASN A 426 0.26 8.59 28.69
CA ASN A 426 -0.21 9.26 27.46
C ASN A 426 -1.12 8.37 26.59
N ILE A 427 -1.01 7.04 26.72
CA ILE A 427 -1.86 6.07 26.04
C ILE A 427 -3.17 5.89 26.77
N GLU A 428 -3.11 5.70 28.09
CA GLU A 428 -4.28 5.38 28.90
C GLU A 428 -5.37 6.45 28.75
N ASP A 429 -4.98 7.73 28.83
CA ASP A 429 -5.91 8.86 28.68
C ASP A 429 -6.57 8.96 27.29
N LYS A 430 -5.94 8.43 26.24
CA LYS A 430 -6.40 8.57 24.85
C LYS A 430 -7.07 7.30 24.28
N LEU A 431 -6.60 6.12 24.69
CA LEU A 431 -7.09 4.82 24.20
C LEU A 431 -8.15 4.20 25.12
N SER A 432 -8.31 4.67 26.36
CA SER A 432 -9.38 4.25 27.30
C SER A 432 -10.80 4.43 26.76
N SER A 433 -10.99 5.29 25.76
CA SER A 433 -12.29 5.48 25.10
C SER A 433 -12.70 4.32 24.19
N VAL A 434 -11.77 3.43 23.82
CA VAL A 434 -11.96 2.32 22.85
C VAL A 434 -11.47 0.97 23.39
N TYR A 435 -10.44 0.96 24.23
CA TYR A 435 -9.79 -0.24 24.77
C TYR A 435 -9.84 -0.27 26.31
N ASN A 436 -9.91 -1.47 26.88
CA ASN A 436 -9.55 -1.70 28.28
C ASN A 436 -8.04 -1.89 28.33
N VAL A 437 -7.30 -0.85 28.73
CA VAL A 437 -5.84 -0.87 28.72
C VAL A 437 -5.31 -1.53 30.00
N PHE A 438 -4.46 -2.53 29.83
CA PHE A 438 -3.69 -3.20 30.87
C PHE A 438 -2.23 -2.88 30.65
N LEU A 439 -1.54 -2.54 31.73
CA LEU A 439 -0.16 -2.09 31.71
C LEU A 439 0.72 -3.16 32.37
N PHE A 440 1.58 -3.80 31.58
CA PHE A 440 2.34 -4.95 32.07
C PHE A 440 3.26 -4.59 33.25
N ASP A 441 3.90 -3.43 33.19
CA ASP A 441 4.82 -2.95 34.23
C ASP A 441 4.09 -2.53 35.53
N GLU A 442 2.78 -2.30 35.50
CA GLU A 442 1.97 -1.99 36.69
C GLU A 442 1.36 -3.25 37.33
N ILE A 443 1.07 -4.27 36.52
CA ILE A 443 0.42 -5.51 36.96
C ILE A 443 1.45 -6.53 37.45
N SER A 444 2.64 -6.57 36.84
CA SER A 444 3.70 -7.49 37.23
C SER A 444 4.98 -6.77 37.65
N ASN A 445 5.47 -7.09 38.85
CA ASN A 445 6.81 -6.71 39.30
C ASN A 445 7.92 -7.55 38.66
N ARG A 446 7.58 -8.65 37.95
CA ARG A 446 8.52 -9.55 37.28
C ARG A 446 8.40 -9.41 35.76
N LYS A 447 9.50 -9.01 35.10
CA LYS A 447 9.61 -8.94 33.64
C LYS A 447 10.02 -10.28 33.04
N ASP A 448 9.17 -11.30 33.21
CA ASP A 448 9.38 -12.63 32.65
C ASP A 448 8.22 -13.07 31.75
N THR A 449 8.52 -13.99 30.83
CA THR A 449 7.58 -14.49 29.82
C THR A 449 6.43 -15.27 30.47
N GLN A 450 6.65 -15.84 31.65
CA GLN A 450 5.63 -16.57 32.39
C GLN A 450 4.55 -15.61 32.93
N SER A 451 4.94 -14.50 33.57
CA SER A 451 3.99 -13.48 34.05
C SER A 451 3.22 -12.84 32.89
N LEU A 452 3.87 -12.62 31.74
CA LEU A 452 3.21 -12.13 30.52
C LEU A 452 2.08 -13.07 30.09
N LYS A 453 2.35 -14.38 30.03
CA LYS A 453 1.35 -15.39 29.67
C LYS A 453 0.20 -15.44 30.68
N GLU A 454 0.51 -15.40 31.97
CA GLU A 454 -0.49 -15.41 33.04
C GLU A 454 -1.41 -14.20 32.96
N ILE A 455 -0.87 -13.01 32.70
CA ILE A 455 -1.65 -11.78 32.53
C ILE A 455 -2.56 -11.87 31.30
N ILE A 456 -2.05 -12.39 30.16
CA ILE A 456 -2.84 -12.57 28.95
C ILE A 456 -4.05 -13.48 29.21
N ILE A 457 -3.85 -14.56 29.96
CA ILE A 457 -4.91 -15.53 30.29
C ILE A 457 -5.88 -14.95 31.31
N PHE A 458 -5.39 -14.44 32.43
CA PHE A 458 -6.21 -14.02 33.56
C PHE A 458 -7.10 -12.82 33.23
N ASN A 459 -6.57 -11.88 32.44
CA ASN A 459 -7.29 -10.67 32.06
C ASN A 459 -8.04 -10.83 30.72
N ASN A 460 -8.04 -12.03 30.11
CA ASN A 460 -8.62 -12.27 28.79
C ASN A 460 -8.18 -11.20 27.77
N ILE A 461 -6.87 -11.02 27.62
CA ILE A 461 -6.29 -10.03 26.72
C ILE A 461 -6.56 -10.41 25.26
N ASP A 462 -7.05 -9.45 24.47
CA ASP A 462 -7.36 -9.61 23.05
C ASP A 462 -6.21 -9.12 22.15
N GLU A 463 -5.45 -8.12 22.60
CA GLU A 463 -4.35 -7.51 21.85
C GLU A 463 -3.14 -7.22 22.77
N VAL A 464 -1.93 -7.53 22.31
CA VAL A 464 -0.67 -7.26 23.04
C VAL A 464 0.22 -6.38 22.18
N VAL A 465 0.68 -5.26 22.74
CA VAL A 465 1.56 -4.31 22.07
C VAL A 465 2.87 -4.22 22.81
N PHE A 466 3.96 -4.64 22.17
CA PHE A 466 5.33 -4.48 22.66
C PHE A 466 5.87 -3.13 22.20
N THR A 467 6.25 -2.28 23.14
CA THR A 467 6.64 -0.87 22.90
C THR A 467 8.13 -0.62 23.05
N ASP A 468 8.84 -1.53 23.72
CA ASP A 468 10.28 -1.44 23.95
C ASP A 468 10.95 -2.82 23.78
N ASN A 469 12.25 -2.86 24.05
CA ASN A 469 13.05 -4.09 24.06
C ASN A 469 13.02 -4.81 25.42
N SER A 470 11.96 -4.68 26.22
CA SER A 470 11.87 -5.34 27.54
C SER A 470 11.83 -6.86 27.43
N PHE A 471 11.35 -7.40 26.31
CA PHE A 471 11.35 -8.83 25.99
C PHE A 471 12.25 -9.13 24.80
N SER A 472 12.88 -10.31 24.81
CA SER A 472 13.64 -10.80 23.67
C SER A 472 12.71 -11.16 22.50
N ASN A 473 13.23 -11.21 21.27
CA ASN A 473 12.42 -11.60 20.12
C ASN A 473 11.93 -13.06 20.26
N SER A 474 12.75 -13.94 20.85
CA SER A 474 12.38 -15.32 21.17
C SER A 474 11.24 -15.42 22.18
N ASP A 475 11.23 -14.57 23.21
CA ASP A 475 10.14 -14.50 24.17
C ASP A 475 8.83 -14.06 23.51
N ILE A 476 8.90 -13.01 22.67
CA ILE A 476 7.77 -12.51 21.89
C ILE A 476 7.24 -13.62 20.96
N LEU A 477 8.13 -14.26 20.21
CA LEU A 477 7.79 -15.36 19.28
C LEU A 477 7.16 -16.56 20.00
N SER A 478 7.72 -16.98 21.13
CA SER A 478 7.21 -18.09 21.93
C SER A 478 5.79 -17.80 22.45
N THR A 479 5.55 -16.55 22.85
CA THR A 479 4.24 -16.08 23.31
C THR A 479 3.24 -16.04 22.16
N ILE A 480 3.60 -15.45 21.00
CA ILE A 480 2.76 -15.45 19.80
C ILE A 480 2.36 -16.88 19.40
N TRP A 481 3.32 -17.81 19.45
CA TRP A 481 3.09 -19.20 19.07
C TRP A 481 2.07 -19.90 19.99
N GLU A 482 2.18 -19.70 21.30
CA GLU A 482 1.29 -20.31 22.29
C GLU A 482 -0.16 -19.79 22.14
N PHE A 483 -0.32 -18.50 21.85
CA PHE A 483 -1.63 -17.86 21.71
C PHE A 483 -2.20 -17.83 20.28
N LYS A 484 -1.49 -18.42 19.29
CA LYS A 484 -1.90 -18.49 17.87
C LYS A 484 -3.35 -18.98 17.66
N ASN A 485 -3.81 -19.92 18.46
CA ASN A 485 -5.15 -20.51 18.36
C ASN A 485 -6.19 -19.86 19.30
N ARG A 486 -5.76 -18.90 20.13
CA ARG A 486 -6.62 -18.20 21.10
C ARG A 486 -7.11 -16.84 20.60
N GLY A 487 -6.72 -16.44 19.39
CA GLY A 487 -7.22 -15.23 18.74
C GLY A 487 -6.62 -13.92 19.27
N VAL A 488 -5.51 -13.99 20.01
CA VAL A 488 -4.81 -12.81 20.53
C VAL A 488 -3.96 -12.19 19.42
N SER A 489 -4.11 -10.89 19.20
CA SER A 489 -3.30 -10.14 18.22
C SER A 489 -2.03 -9.59 18.87
N PHE A 490 -0.90 -9.68 18.18
CA PHE A 490 0.39 -9.20 18.70
C PHE A 490 0.98 -8.14 17.76
N LYS A 491 1.42 -7.01 18.34
CA LYS A 491 2.04 -5.91 17.62
C LYS A 491 3.36 -5.52 18.30
N VAL A 492 4.38 -5.22 17.50
CA VAL A 492 5.69 -4.77 17.99
C VAL A 492 5.96 -3.39 17.41
N LEU A 493 6.12 -2.39 18.28
CA LEU A 493 6.41 -1.01 17.91
C LEU A 493 7.94 -0.76 17.90
N PRO A 494 8.45 -0.04 16.89
CA PRO A 494 9.84 0.39 16.85
C PRO A 494 10.17 1.37 17.99
N SER A 495 11.39 1.29 18.50
CA SER A 495 11.94 2.23 19.49
C SER A 495 11.94 3.67 18.94
N GLY A 496 11.40 4.64 19.68
CA GLY A 496 11.41 6.06 19.28
C GLY A 496 10.24 6.55 18.42
N LYS A 497 9.22 5.71 18.16
CA LYS A 497 7.96 6.10 17.48
C LYS A 497 6.75 6.27 18.41
N GLU A 498 7.00 6.29 19.71
CA GLU A 498 6.02 6.49 20.79
C GLU A 498 5.12 7.72 20.54
N LEU A 499 5.67 8.80 19.99
CA LEU A 499 4.93 10.04 19.73
C LEU A 499 3.83 9.89 18.65
N ILE A 500 3.94 8.93 17.74
CA ILE A 500 3.01 8.74 16.62
C ILE A 500 1.72 8.03 17.08
N LEU A 501 1.83 7.09 18.02
CA LEU A 501 0.66 6.42 18.61
C LEU A 501 -0.25 7.42 19.33
N SER A 502 0.35 8.37 20.05
CA SER A 502 -0.39 9.39 20.82
C SER A 502 -1.12 10.44 19.96
N LYS A 503 -0.85 10.49 18.64
CA LYS A 503 -1.49 11.41 17.68
C LYS A 503 -2.48 10.72 16.75
N LEU A 504 -2.48 9.39 16.68
CA LEU A 504 -3.41 8.62 15.85
C LEU A 504 -4.67 8.30 16.66
N GLN A 505 -5.70 9.13 16.47
CA GLN A 505 -6.90 9.13 17.28
C GLN A 505 -7.91 8.02 16.94
N SER A 506 -7.65 7.16 15.94
CA SER A 506 -8.74 6.37 15.36
C SER A 506 -8.46 4.96 14.86
N ASN A 507 -7.25 4.39 14.97
CA ASN A 507 -7.00 2.94 14.83
C ASN A 507 -5.51 2.61 14.97
N ILE A 508 -5.15 1.66 15.84
CA ILE A 508 -3.78 1.13 15.94
C ILE A 508 -3.38 0.38 14.66
N ASP A 509 -4.36 -0.09 13.87
CA ASP A 509 -4.14 -0.73 12.56
C ASP A 509 -3.66 0.24 11.46
N GLU A 510 -3.69 1.56 11.66
CA GLU A 510 -3.09 2.50 10.71
C GLU A 510 -1.55 2.59 10.83
N LEU A 511 -0.97 2.05 11.91
CA LEU A 511 0.48 1.98 12.10
C LEU A 511 1.15 0.86 11.28
N SER A 512 0.37 -0.07 10.73
CA SER A 512 0.84 -1.23 9.95
C SER A 512 0.57 -1.12 8.44
N PHE A 513 0.79 0.07 7.86
CA PHE A 513 0.72 0.23 6.40
C PHE A 513 1.69 1.27 5.85
N ILE A 514 2.69 0.84 5.08
CA ILE A 514 3.35 1.72 4.09
C ILE A 514 3.58 1.01 2.74
N GLU A 515 2.49 0.56 2.10
CA GLU A 515 2.42 0.68 0.64
C GLU A 515 1.78 2.04 0.35
N ILE A 516 2.59 3.04 0.00
CA ILE A 516 2.09 4.38 -0.32
C ILE A 516 1.43 4.36 -1.70
N GLU A 517 0.21 3.84 -1.79
CA GLU A 517 -0.66 4.14 -2.93
C GLU A 517 -1.11 5.61 -2.83
N TYR A 518 -0.42 6.48 -3.57
CA TYR A 518 -0.83 7.87 -3.71
C TYR A 518 -2.11 7.95 -4.56
N ASN A 519 -3.15 8.65 -4.08
CA ASN A 519 -4.37 8.92 -4.85
C ASN A 519 -4.07 9.59 -6.19
N ILE A 520 -2.99 10.38 -6.27
CA ILE A 520 -2.54 11.03 -7.51
C ILE A 520 -2.12 10.03 -8.61
N ASN A 521 -1.78 8.79 -8.24
CA ASN A 521 -1.39 7.71 -9.16
C ASN A 521 -2.56 6.80 -9.55
N ASN A 522 -3.76 7.01 -8.99
CA ASN A 522 -4.94 6.25 -9.38
C ASN A 522 -5.37 6.65 -10.81
N LYS A 523 -5.43 5.69 -11.74
CA LYS A 523 -5.79 5.93 -13.15
C LYS A 523 -7.09 6.70 -13.34
N PHE A 524 -8.10 6.45 -12.50
CA PHE A 524 -9.37 7.17 -12.57
C PHE A 524 -9.21 8.63 -12.11
N ASN A 525 -8.45 8.88 -11.04
CA ASN A 525 -8.16 10.22 -10.58
C ASN A 525 -7.28 10.99 -11.57
N ILE A 526 -6.30 10.34 -12.19
CA ILE A 526 -5.47 10.93 -13.26
C ILE A 526 -6.37 11.37 -14.43
N PHE A 527 -7.28 10.49 -14.86
CA PHE A 527 -8.24 10.81 -15.93
C PHE A 527 -9.12 12.01 -15.56
N LEU A 528 -9.76 11.97 -14.38
CA LEU A 528 -10.61 13.06 -13.89
C LEU A 528 -9.85 14.38 -13.76
N LYS A 529 -8.64 14.35 -13.18
CA LYS A 529 -7.76 15.51 -13.04
C LYS A 529 -7.36 16.07 -14.40
N ARG A 530 -7.02 15.20 -15.36
CA ARG A 530 -6.65 15.64 -16.71
C ARG A 530 -7.83 16.26 -17.44
N PHE A 531 -9.01 15.67 -17.33
CA PHE A 531 -10.23 16.22 -17.89
C PHE A 531 -10.54 17.61 -17.30
N PHE A 532 -10.43 17.75 -15.98
CA PHE A 532 -10.56 19.04 -15.29
C PHE A 532 -9.54 20.07 -15.78
N ASP A 533 -8.26 19.70 -15.87
CA ASP A 533 -7.20 20.59 -16.37
C ASP A 533 -7.49 21.08 -17.79
N ILE A 534 -7.94 20.20 -18.69
CA ILE A 534 -8.30 20.57 -20.08
C ILE A 534 -9.51 21.50 -20.09
N LEU A 535 -10.58 21.16 -19.37
CA LEU A 535 -11.82 21.92 -19.35
C LEU A 535 -11.59 23.35 -18.84
N ILE A 536 -10.92 23.50 -17.70
CA ILE A 536 -10.67 24.81 -17.10
C ILE A 536 -9.64 25.60 -17.89
N SER A 537 -8.57 24.96 -18.41
CA SER A 537 -7.58 25.67 -19.22
C SER A 537 -8.19 26.16 -20.54
N LEU A 538 -9.07 25.39 -21.18
CA LEU A 538 -9.78 25.83 -22.39
C LEU A 538 -10.60 27.11 -22.12
N LEU A 539 -11.40 27.12 -21.04
CA LEU A 539 -12.17 28.30 -20.65
C LEU A 539 -11.25 29.51 -20.36
N MET A 540 -10.17 29.30 -19.62
CA MET A 540 -9.23 30.38 -19.31
C MET A 540 -8.46 30.86 -20.55
N LEU A 541 -8.15 29.99 -21.51
CA LEU A 541 -7.48 30.35 -22.76
C LEU A 541 -8.37 31.23 -23.66
N ILE A 542 -9.69 31.02 -23.62
CA ILE A 542 -10.65 31.84 -24.37
C ILE A 542 -10.88 33.18 -23.69
N PHE A 543 -11.17 33.17 -22.38
CA PHE A 543 -11.70 34.37 -21.70
C PHE A 543 -10.67 35.19 -20.93
N VAL A 544 -9.55 34.60 -20.51
CA VAL A 544 -8.61 35.23 -19.57
C VAL A 544 -7.23 35.44 -20.20
N TYR A 545 -6.75 34.46 -20.96
CA TYR A 545 -5.40 34.47 -21.54
C TYR A 545 -5.14 35.62 -22.53
N PRO A 546 -6.06 36.02 -23.43
CA PRO A 546 -5.82 37.13 -24.35
C PRO A 546 -5.54 38.44 -23.61
N PHE A 547 -6.29 38.71 -22.53
CA PHE A 547 -6.11 39.89 -21.70
C PHE A 547 -4.78 39.86 -20.95
N ILE A 548 -4.40 38.71 -20.38
CA ILE A 548 -3.11 38.55 -19.69
C ILE A 548 -1.94 38.72 -20.66
N TRP A 549 -2.05 38.15 -21.86
CA TRP A 549 -1.03 38.24 -22.89
C TRP A 549 -0.86 39.67 -23.40
N VAL A 550 -1.95 40.38 -23.67
CA VAL A 550 -1.94 41.80 -24.06
C VAL A 550 -1.37 42.66 -22.93
N TYR A 551 -1.81 42.46 -21.69
CA TYR A 551 -1.29 43.16 -20.52
C TYR A 551 0.23 42.97 -20.35
N ASN A 552 0.71 41.72 -20.48
CA ASN A 552 2.14 41.40 -20.43
C ASN A 552 2.94 42.06 -21.57
N ARG A 553 2.37 42.13 -22.77
CA ARG A 553 3.04 42.73 -23.94
C ARG A 553 3.09 44.26 -23.87
N LEU A 554 2.08 44.90 -23.26
CA LEU A 554 1.98 46.36 -23.17
C LEU A 554 2.65 46.95 -21.91
N ILE A 555 2.60 46.26 -20.77
CA ILE A 555 3.12 46.77 -19.48
C ILE A 555 4.32 45.92 -19.08
N ARG A 556 5.46 46.19 -19.71
CA ARG A 556 6.76 45.62 -19.32
C ARG A 556 7.33 46.43 -18.15
N ASN A 557 7.36 45.86 -16.94
CA ASN A 557 8.49 45.96 -15.98
C ASN A 557 8.24 45.48 -14.54
N ASN A 558 7.05 44.98 -14.16
CA ASN A 558 6.91 44.31 -12.85
C ASN A 558 5.69 43.39 -12.79
N LEU A 559 5.72 42.29 -13.53
CA LEU A 559 4.74 41.23 -13.31
C LEU A 559 5.01 40.58 -11.96
N SER A 560 3.99 40.61 -11.09
CA SER A 560 4.01 39.80 -9.89
C SER A 560 4.32 38.33 -10.24
N ARG A 561 5.01 37.61 -9.35
CA ARG A 561 5.31 36.17 -9.51
C ARG A 561 4.06 35.30 -9.75
N HIS A 562 2.85 35.84 -9.56
CA HIS A 562 1.58 35.17 -9.78
C HIS A 562 1.04 35.36 -11.21
N THR A 563 1.19 36.55 -11.78
CA THR A 563 0.75 36.84 -13.15
C THR A 563 1.64 36.17 -14.20
N SER A 564 2.92 35.94 -13.90
CA SER A 564 3.80 35.14 -14.77
C SER A 564 3.41 33.66 -14.83
N LYS A 565 2.83 33.10 -13.75
CA LYS A 565 2.37 31.70 -13.73
C LYS A 565 1.18 31.46 -14.67
N LEU A 566 0.33 32.47 -14.87
CA LEU A 566 -0.83 32.37 -15.76
C LEU A 566 -0.42 32.34 -17.25
N LEU A 567 0.81 32.74 -17.58
CA LEU A 567 1.35 32.58 -18.94
C LEU A 567 1.58 31.11 -19.30
N SER A 568 1.71 30.22 -18.32
CA SER A 568 1.83 28.75 -18.49
C SER A 568 0.48 28.04 -18.67
N LEU A 569 -0.64 28.75 -18.84
CA LEU A 569 -1.95 28.15 -19.13
C LEU A 569 -1.98 27.22 -20.36
N PRO A 570 -1.34 27.58 -21.51
CA PRO A 570 -1.25 26.66 -22.65
C PRO A 570 -0.55 25.34 -22.29
N GLU A 571 0.45 25.39 -21.40
CA GLU A 571 1.22 24.22 -20.99
C GLU A 571 0.40 23.29 -20.08
N VAL A 572 -0.59 23.84 -19.35
CA VAL A 572 -1.62 23.04 -18.65
C VAL A 572 -2.53 22.35 -19.67
N PHE A 573 -2.97 23.07 -20.72
CA PHE A 573 -3.81 22.49 -21.77
C PHE A 573 -3.11 21.33 -22.51
N PHE A 574 -1.83 21.45 -22.85
CA PHE A 574 -1.05 20.35 -23.45
C PHE A 574 -0.59 19.29 -22.44
N GLY A 575 -0.76 19.53 -21.14
CA GLY A 575 -0.51 18.55 -20.09
C GLY A 575 0.94 18.45 -19.63
N LYS A 576 1.78 19.46 -19.88
CA LYS A 576 3.10 19.58 -19.25
C LYS A 576 2.97 19.95 -17.77
N TYR A 577 2.02 20.82 -17.43
CA TYR A 577 1.66 21.21 -16.07
C TYR A 577 0.21 20.82 -15.73
N SER A 578 -0.14 20.92 -14.45
CA SER A 578 -1.51 20.88 -13.94
C SER A 578 -1.83 22.21 -13.23
N PHE A 579 -3.10 22.51 -12.96
CA PHE A 579 -3.42 23.66 -12.12
C PHE A 579 -2.89 23.49 -10.69
N VAL A 580 -3.04 22.28 -10.15
CA VAL A 580 -2.63 21.93 -8.78
C VAL A 580 -1.68 20.76 -8.80
N GLY A 581 -0.54 20.90 -8.13
CA GLY A 581 0.48 19.87 -8.05
C GLY A 581 1.68 20.39 -7.26
N MET A 582 2.84 19.76 -7.43
CA MET A 582 4.08 20.27 -6.85
C MET A 582 4.38 21.67 -7.42
N PRO A 583 4.59 22.70 -6.59
CA PRO A 583 4.85 24.05 -7.07
C PRO A 583 6.00 24.12 -8.08
N MET A 584 5.84 24.90 -9.16
CA MET A 584 6.87 25.04 -10.20
C MET A 584 8.25 25.48 -9.69
N TRP A 585 8.28 26.24 -8.59
CA TRP A 585 9.51 26.74 -7.96
C TRP A 585 10.17 25.75 -6.99
N PHE A 586 9.52 24.64 -6.66
CA PHE A 586 10.06 23.64 -5.76
C PHE A 586 11.00 22.71 -6.52
N GLU A 587 12.28 22.75 -6.18
CA GLU A 587 13.27 21.82 -6.71
C GLU A 587 13.29 20.54 -5.89
N THR A 588 13.16 19.41 -6.56
CA THR A 588 13.33 18.09 -5.96
C THR A 588 14.81 17.82 -5.80
N LYS A 589 15.36 17.95 -4.58
CA LYS A 589 16.70 17.44 -4.26
C LYS A 589 16.69 15.91 -4.25
N GLY A 590 16.77 15.31 -5.43
CA GLY A 590 16.93 13.86 -5.62
C GLY A 590 15.69 12.98 -5.39
N ARG A 591 14.53 13.50 -4.97
CA ARG A 591 13.29 12.72 -4.79
C ARG A 591 12.35 12.88 -5.99
N GLU A 592 12.03 11.79 -6.69
CA GLU A 592 11.00 11.82 -7.74
C GLU A 592 9.61 12.05 -7.13
N TYR A 593 8.97 13.17 -7.48
CA TYR A 593 7.58 13.41 -7.13
C TYR A 593 6.66 12.75 -8.15
N PHE A 594 5.77 11.87 -7.69
CA PHE A 594 4.91 11.04 -8.54
C PHE A 594 3.79 11.81 -9.29
N GLY A 595 3.62 13.12 -9.06
CA GLY A 595 2.61 13.96 -9.72
C GLY A 595 3.19 14.99 -10.71
N LYS A 596 2.33 15.62 -11.52
CA LYS A 596 2.76 16.74 -12.37
C LYS A 596 3.05 17.99 -11.53
N LYS A 597 3.95 18.85 -12.04
CA LYS A 597 4.14 20.19 -11.49
C LYS A 597 2.86 21.03 -11.68
N GLY A 598 2.52 21.81 -10.67
CA GLY A 598 1.33 22.63 -10.60
C GLY A 598 1.62 24.13 -10.63
N LEU A 599 0.72 24.91 -11.24
CA LEU A 599 0.73 26.38 -11.14
C LEU A 599 0.62 26.82 -9.66
N THR A 600 -0.24 26.14 -8.92
CA THR A 600 -0.33 26.18 -7.46
C THR A 600 -0.17 24.78 -6.84
N GLY A 601 -0.08 24.71 -5.52
CA GLY A 601 0.07 23.46 -4.78
C GLY A 601 -0.30 23.64 -3.31
N PHE A 602 -0.54 22.53 -2.62
CA PHE A 602 -0.98 22.54 -1.22
C PHE A 602 -0.01 23.31 -0.30
N ILE A 603 1.30 23.19 -0.55
CA ILE A 603 2.35 23.96 0.17
C ILE A 603 2.10 25.47 0.14
N GLN A 604 1.62 26.02 -0.99
CA GLN A 604 1.50 27.48 -1.16
C GLN A 604 0.49 28.09 -0.18
N ILE A 605 -0.42 27.29 0.40
CA ILE A 605 -1.42 27.75 1.37
C ILE A 605 -0.81 27.88 2.77
N TYR A 606 0.13 27.00 3.12
CA TYR A 606 0.68 26.88 4.47
C TYR A 606 2.14 27.36 4.58
N TYR A 607 2.70 27.85 3.48
CA TYR A 607 4.06 28.36 3.43
C TYR A 607 4.26 29.52 4.42
N HIS A 608 5.29 29.40 5.25
CA HIS A 608 5.77 30.45 6.14
C HIS A 608 7.29 30.60 6.02
N GLU A 609 7.82 31.77 6.35
CA GLU A 609 9.26 32.01 6.39
C GLU A 609 9.89 31.13 7.47
N GLY A 610 10.91 30.34 7.12
CA GLY A 610 11.57 29.38 8.00
C GLY A 610 11.15 27.92 7.83
N MET A 611 10.13 27.61 7.01
CA MET A 611 9.73 26.22 6.74
C MET A 611 10.88 25.42 6.12
N THR A 612 11.17 24.25 6.67
CA THR A 612 12.25 23.35 6.23
C THR A 612 11.89 22.62 4.95
N HIS A 613 12.90 22.12 4.22
CA HIS A 613 12.69 21.37 2.99
C HIS A 613 12.00 20.01 3.24
N GLU A 614 12.19 19.41 4.42
CA GLU A 614 11.52 18.19 4.84
C GLU A 614 10.03 18.42 5.07
N GLU A 615 9.64 19.46 5.81
CA GLU A 615 8.24 19.85 6.01
C GLU A 615 7.53 20.12 4.67
N MET A 616 8.18 20.82 3.74
CA MET A 616 7.64 21.01 2.39
C MET A 616 7.40 19.68 1.68
N THR A 617 8.33 18.73 1.81
CA THR A 617 8.19 17.40 1.20
C THR A 617 7.01 16.63 1.81
N GLU A 618 6.80 16.72 3.12
CA GLU A 618 5.65 16.12 3.80
C GLU A 618 4.31 16.68 3.30
N TYR A 619 4.19 17.99 3.09
CA TYR A 619 2.99 18.60 2.51
C TYR A 619 2.71 18.12 1.07
N ASN A 620 3.74 17.95 0.25
CA ASN A 620 3.59 17.38 -1.09
C ASN A 620 3.16 15.91 -1.05
N ILE A 621 3.72 15.12 -0.13
CA ILE A 621 3.33 13.72 0.10
C ILE A 621 1.88 13.65 0.60
N PHE A 622 1.48 14.55 1.51
CA PHE A 622 0.11 14.63 2.01
C PHE A 622 -0.88 14.92 0.87
N TYR A 623 -0.57 15.88 0.00
CA TYR A 623 -1.39 16.16 -1.18
C TYR A 623 -1.46 14.96 -2.12
N ALA A 624 -0.33 14.33 -2.45
CA ALA A 624 -0.30 13.17 -3.32
C ALA A 624 -1.13 11.99 -2.77
N LYS A 625 -1.10 11.78 -1.44
CA LYS A 625 -1.91 10.76 -0.74
C LYS A 625 -3.40 11.06 -0.75
N ASN A 626 -3.79 12.34 -0.61
CA ASN A 626 -5.19 12.75 -0.44
C ASN A 626 -5.82 13.41 -1.69
N GLN A 627 -5.14 13.37 -2.84
CA GLN A 627 -5.60 14.07 -4.05
C GLN A 627 -7.03 13.69 -4.43
N THR A 628 -7.86 14.72 -4.62
CA THR A 628 -9.22 14.68 -5.17
C THR A 628 -9.46 15.97 -5.96
N LEU A 629 -10.43 15.99 -6.88
CA LEU A 629 -10.79 17.21 -7.60
C LEU A 629 -11.29 18.32 -6.65
N LEU A 630 -12.04 17.96 -5.60
CA LEU A 630 -12.50 18.94 -4.61
C LEU A 630 -11.33 19.61 -3.89
N LEU A 631 -10.32 18.83 -3.49
CA LEU A 631 -9.11 19.37 -2.87
C LEU A 631 -8.35 20.28 -3.86
N ASP A 632 -8.28 19.91 -5.14
CA ASP A 632 -7.68 20.77 -6.16
C ASP A 632 -8.43 22.11 -6.28
N ILE A 633 -9.77 22.08 -6.32
CA ILE A 633 -10.61 23.29 -6.36
C ILE A 633 -10.40 24.13 -5.09
N GLU A 634 -10.39 23.51 -3.91
CA GLU A 634 -10.15 24.20 -2.64
C GLU A 634 -8.77 24.89 -2.63
N ILE A 635 -7.74 24.21 -3.14
CA ILE A 635 -6.40 24.78 -3.24
C ILE A 635 -6.39 25.98 -4.18
N ILE A 636 -7.03 25.87 -5.35
CA ILE A 636 -7.14 26.97 -6.32
C ILE A 636 -7.85 28.17 -5.68
N LEU A 637 -9.02 27.95 -5.04
CA LEU A 637 -9.80 29.01 -4.41
C LEU A 637 -9.02 29.69 -3.29
N LYS A 638 -8.42 28.93 -2.37
CA LYS A 638 -7.58 29.48 -1.29
C LYS A 638 -6.38 30.25 -1.84
N THR A 639 -5.78 29.78 -2.93
CA THR A 639 -4.69 30.49 -3.62
C THR A 639 -5.19 31.82 -4.18
N ILE A 640 -6.38 31.86 -4.80
CA ILE A 640 -6.96 33.10 -5.33
C ILE A 640 -7.28 34.07 -4.18
N PHE A 641 -7.92 33.62 -3.10
CA PHE A 641 -8.26 34.48 -1.96
C PHE A 641 -7.03 35.01 -1.20
N SER A 642 -5.95 34.23 -1.12
CA SER A 642 -4.71 34.70 -0.48
C SER A 642 -4.05 35.85 -1.25
N LEU A 643 -4.22 35.91 -2.58
CA LEU A 643 -3.77 37.03 -3.41
C LEU A 643 -4.50 38.33 -3.06
N PHE A 644 -5.82 38.25 -2.86
CA PHE A 644 -6.62 39.40 -2.48
C PHE A 644 -6.29 39.91 -1.07
N ARG A 645 -6.05 39.00 -0.10
CA ARG A 645 -5.66 39.37 1.28
C ARG A 645 -4.28 40.02 1.37
N ARG A 646 -3.29 39.57 0.59
CA ARG A 646 -1.95 40.19 0.54
C ARG A 646 -1.99 41.62 -0.03
N LYS A 647 -2.84 41.87 -1.03
CA LYS A 647 -3.08 43.23 -1.56
C LYS A 647 -3.70 44.17 -0.51
N ALA A 648 -4.61 43.67 0.32
CA ALA A 648 -5.26 44.44 1.39
C ALA A 648 -4.32 44.77 2.57
N ARG A 649 -3.35 43.88 2.90
CA ARG A 649 -2.32 44.16 3.92
C ARG A 649 -1.29 45.20 3.46
N ASN A 650 -0.87 45.15 2.20
CA ASN A 650 0.07 46.14 1.65
C ASN A 650 -0.59 47.52 1.42
N GLY A 651 -1.92 47.59 1.33
CA GLY A 651 -2.66 48.85 1.26
C GLY A 651 -2.81 49.59 2.59
N LYS A 652 -2.56 48.94 3.74
CA LYS A 652 -2.61 49.57 5.08
C LYS A 652 -1.27 50.09 5.59
N HIS A 653 -0.17 49.86 4.86
CA HIS A 653 1.14 50.43 5.18
C HIS A 653 1.50 51.66 4.33
N ASN A 654 0.64 52.06 3.39
CA ASN A 654 0.80 53.26 2.56
C ASN A 654 -0.34 54.27 2.75
N SER A 655 -0.99 54.27 3.92
CA SER A 655 -1.93 55.31 4.35
C SER A 655 -1.48 55.91 5.66
#